data_AF-A0A7W5EWU7-F1
#
_entry.id   AF-A0A7W5EWU7-F1
#
_cell.length_a   1.000
_cell.length_b   1.000
_cell.length_c   1.000
_cell.angle_alpha   90.00
_cell.angle_beta   90.00
_cell.angle_gamma   90.00
#
_symmetry.space_group_name_H-M   'P 1'
#
loop_
_entity.id
_entity.type
_entity.pdbx_description
1 polymer ?
#
loop_
_entity_poly.entity_id
_entity_poly.type
_entity_poly.pdbx_seq_one_letter_code
_entity_poly.pdbx_strand_id
1 'polypeptide(L)'
;MASLERSSPGPTGTLAGRAVELGQLATLLDETGPTVMWVHGVAGIGKSALLSHFVHDAERAGARCLFLDGWEVEPTPEGFLAALGEAAQIRLDAPQQLAELMEGRAHPPLVIAVDAVEALRLLDTWLRSSLVPQLPDGVRLLLSGRHRPATGWLGGPSGRELRVLPLGPLGMPEAVRLLESRGFPGTQATALARRLHGTPLAIQLAAATLPARPDFRLPDASLQHIMDELSDLYLADITDPLQRRLLEGASVVRRVTEPLLQAMFPEASPADAYTRLRTLDLVEALPDGLGLHEVVREALERRLLARDPQRHGRYRRCAWQALVAQTTGSGRSELWRYTADLLYLVENPVVREAFFPSSRPELVAEPAHPDDATALRDILHRHEGPEGARALWRWWQAMPEAFFVVRDADGQCQGFCCRFDPQQAPPDCLAEDPVTAAWCQALKASPLPEGQRALFVRRWLGHDDGERPGEVQAACWLALKRDYMEMRPALRRVYLVLADLAPYAAVAERLGFQPLPHHGVTLEGREHSTAVLDFGPRSVDGWLARLAAAELGLQGDAVWLDRQAHELIHHDRRLALTPLEFGVLACLTDHEGEAVSRERLLKEVWGSDYTGWSNKVDAVVVGLRRKLGEEAGCLETVTGVGYRYRRAGNGQAERA
;
A
#
# COMPACT_ATOMS: atom_id res chain seq x y z
N MET A 1 25.52 -11.86 -8.43
CA MET A 1 24.44 -10.91 -8.09
C MET A 1 25.13 -9.73 -7.46
N ALA A 2 25.22 -8.61 -8.17
CA ALA A 2 25.85 -7.40 -7.65
C ALA A 2 25.01 -6.91 -6.47
N SER A 3 25.58 -7.01 -5.28
CA SER A 3 25.12 -6.33 -4.08
C SER A 3 25.16 -4.83 -4.37
N LEU A 4 24.01 -4.27 -4.76
CA LEU A 4 23.76 -2.84 -4.70
C LEU A 4 23.87 -2.46 -3.22
N GLU A 5 25.04 -1.97 -2.81
CA GLU A 5 25.19 -1.21 -1.58
C GLU A 5 24.11 -0.12 -1.63
N ARG A 6 23.07 -0.24 -0.79
CA ARG A 6 22.13 0.86 -0.53
C ARG A 6 22.93 1.95 0.18
N SER A 7 23.64 2.75 -0.60
CA SER A 7 24.31 3.95 -0.13
C SER A 7 23.26 4.92 0.39
N SER A 8 23.54 5.57 1.52
CA SER A 8 22.75 6.69 2.04
C SER A 8 22.44 7.67 0.91
N PRO A 9 21.21 8.23 0.82
CA PRO A 9 20.85 9.11 -0.27
C PRO A 9 21.87 10.26 -0.35
N GLY A 10 22.63 10.30 -1.45
CA GLY A 10 23.51 11.43 -1.71
C GLY A 10 22.70 12.73 -1.78
N PRO A 11 23.28 13.89 -1.43
CA PRO A 11 22.53 15.14 -1.43
C PRO A 11 21.91 15.41 -2.81
N THR A 12 20.57 15.47 -2.86
CA THR A 12 19.81 15.87 -4.04
C THR A 12 19.92 17.38 -4.24
N GLY A 13 21.08 17.82 -4.73
CA GLY A 13 21.38 19.22 -5.02
C GLY A 13 21.77 20.06 -3.80
N THR A 14 21.98 21.36 -4.03
CA THR A 14 22.35 22.33 -2.99
C THR A 14 21.12 22.71 -2.17
N LEU A 15 21.05 22.28 -0.90
CA LEU A 15 20.00 22.73 0.02
C LEU A 15 20.23 24.22 0.32
N ALA A 16 19.36 25.08 -0.20
CA ALA A 16 19.43 26.52 0.05
C ALA A 16 18.53 26.90 1.23
N GLY A 17 19.10 27.56 2.24
CA GLY A 17 18.39 27.89 3.48
C GLY A 17 18.33 26.71 4.44
N ARG A 18 17.44 26.77 5.44
CA ARG A 18 17.22 25.71 6.44
C ARG A 18 18.31 25.52 7.50
N ALA A 19 19.18 26.50 7.68
CA ALA A 19 20.23 26.43 8.70
C ALA A 19 19.67 26.31 10.12
N VAL A 20 18.51 26.91 10.39
CA VAL A 20 17.84 26.80 11.70
C VAL A 20 17.35 25.38 11.93
N GLU A 21 16.66 24.81 10.95
CA GLU A 21 16.12 23.46 11.01
C GLU A 21 17.24 22.42 11.07
N LEU A 22 18.31 22.55 10.27
CA LEU A 22 19.51 21.70 10.35
C LEU A 22 20.18 21.80 11.73
N GLY A 23 20.27 23.00 12.30
CA GLY A 23 20.81 23.20 13.65
C GLY A 23 19.96 22.52 14.73
N GLN A 24 18.63 22.45 14.55
CA GLN A 24 17.76 21.68 15.44
C GLN A 24 17.91 20.17 15.23
N LEU A 25 18.00 19.69 13.99
CA LEU A 25 18.25 18.27 13.69
C LEU A 25 19.60 17.82 14.27
N ALA A 26 20.63 18.68 14.22
CA ALA A 26 21.95 18.40 14.77
C ALA A 26 21.92 18.06 16.27
N THR A 27 20.91 18.51 17.02
CA THR A 27 20.74 18.12 18.44
C THR A 27 20.48 16.63 18.63
N LEU A 28 20.10 15.88 17.60
CA LEU A 28 20.03 14.42 17.65
C LEU A 28 21.41 13.77 17.83
N LEU A 29 22.48 14.47 17.45
CA LEU A 29 23.85 13.96 17.59
C LEU A 29 24.39 14.19 19.01
N ASP A 30 23.67 14.94 19.85
CA ASP A 30 24.02 15.18 21.24
C ASP A 30 23.48 14.05 22.14
N GLU A 31 24.26 13.66 23.15
CA GLU A 31 23.84 12.64 24.12
C GLU A 31 22.57 13.04 24.87
N THR A 32 22.47 14.32 25.25
CA THR A 32 21.32 14.93 25.93
C THR A 32 20.23 15.39 24.96
N GLY A 33 20.38 15.08 23.67
CA GLY A 33 19.40 15.38 22.64
C GLY A 33 18.09 14.59 22.78
N PRO A 34 17.05 14.98 22.04
CA PRO A 34 15.77 14.28 22.07
C PRO A 34 15.92 12.85 21.55
N THR A 35 15.22 11.89 22.15
CA THR A 35 15.23 10.50 21.66
C THR A 35 14.52 10.38 20.31
N VAL A 36 13.41 11.12 20.15
CA VAL A 36 12.63 11.16 18.92
C VAL A 36 12.49 12.58 18.42
N MET A 37 12.77 12.80 17.15
CA MET A 37 12.47 14.06 16.46
C MET A 37 11.49 13.81 15.32
N TRP A 38 10.42 14.61 15.28
CA TRP A 38 9.36 14.50 14.29
C TRP A 38 9.31 15.76 13.42
N VAL A 39 9.76 15.66 12.18
CA VAL A 39 9.65 16.71 11.17
C VAL A 39 8.30 16.59 10.46
N HIS A 40 7.55 17.68 10.38
CA HIS A 40 6.31 17.68 9.62
C HIS A 40 6.09 18.93 8.77
N GLY A 41 5.42 18.78 7.63
CA GLY A 41 5.10 19.91 6.75
C GLY A 41 4.42 19.46 5.47
N VAL A 42 3.82 20.41 4.74
CA VAL A 42 3.07 20.13 3.49
C VAL A 42 3.92 19.45 2.42
N ALA A 43 3.27 18.86 1.41
CA ALA A 43 3.98 18.27 0.26
C ALA A 43 4.83 19.33 -0.46
N GLY A 44 5.99 18.93 -0.99
CA GLY A 44 6.90 19.83 -1.73
C GLY A 44 7.64 20.88 -0.89
N ILE A 45 7.51 20.86 0.45
CA ILE A 45 8.16 21.84 1.35
C ILE A 45 9.66 21.59 1.58
N GLY A 46 10.20 20.48 1.08
CA GLY A 46 11.62 20.11 1.17
C GLY A 46 11.99 19.20 2.34
N LYS A 47 11.05 18.41 2.90
CA LYS A 47 11.33 17.47 4.00
C LYS A 47 12.41 16.44 3.64
N SER A 48 12.23 15.73 2.52
CA SER A 48 13.17 14.69 2.07
C SER A 48 14.56 15.28 1.82
N ALA A 49 14.65 16.43 1.16
CA ALA A 49 15.91 17.14 0.95
C ALA A 49 16.59 17.56 2.27
N LEU A 50 15.82 18.04 3.27
CA LEU A 50 16.35 18.36 4.59
C LEU A 50 16.89 17.11 5.30
N LEU A 51 16.16 15.99 5.26
CA LEU A 51 16.57 14.72 5.87
C LEU A 51 17.84 14.16 5.23
N SER A 52 17.90 14.09 3.89
CA SER A 52 19.09 13.62 3.18
C SER A 52 20.32 14.49 3.46
N HIS A 53 20.14 15.81 3.56
CA HIS A 53 21.24 16.72 3.90
C HIS A 53 21.73 16.52 5.34
N PHE A 54 20.80 16.42 6.31
CA PHE A 54 21.16 16.12 7.69
C PHE A 54 21.88 14.78 7.83
N VAL A 55 21.40 13.72 7.17
CA VAL A 55 22.05 12.40 7.19
C VAL A 55 23.48 12.50 6.65
N HIS A 56 23.67 13.21 5.53
CA HIS A 56 24.99 13.43 4.96
C HIS A 56 25.93 14.19 5.93
N ASP A 57 25.44 15.27 6.56
CA ASP A 57 26.22 16.06 7.52
C ASP A 57 26.54 15.28 8.79
N ALA A 58 25.58 14.49 9.30
CA ALA A 58 25.74 13.62 10.45
C ALA A 58 26.79 12.53 10.19
N GLU A 59 26.76 11.88 9.02
CA GLU A 59 27.77 10.91 8.60
C GLU A 59 29.17 11.54 8.50
N ARG A 60 29.26 12.77 7.97
CA ARG A 60 30.53 13.53 7.94
C ARG A 60 31.03 13.90 9.34
N ALA A 61 30.12 14.09 10.29
CA ALA A 61 30.44 14.29 11.70
C ALA A 61 30.75 12.97 12.44
N GLY A 62 30.75 11.82 11.75
CA GLY A 62 31.11 10.51 12.29
C GLY A 62 29.94 9.69 12.84
N ALA A 63 28.70 10.18 12.73
CA ALA A 63 27.51 9.43 13.11
C ALA A 63 27.19 8.32 12.12
N ARG A 64 26.70 7.19 12.62
CA ARG A 64 26.10 6.16 11.78
C ARG A 64 24.63 6.52 11.57
N CYS A 65 24.23 6.68 10.32
CA CYS A 65 22.84 6.92 9.96
C CYS A 65 22.26 5.70 9.24
N LEU A 66 21.03 5.33 9.58
CA LEU A 66 20.24 4.33 8.88
C LEU A 66 19.04 5.04 8.28
N PHE A 67 18.94 5.06 6.95
CA PHE A 67 17.86 5.75 6.25
C PHE A 67 16.83 4.74 5.72
N LEU A 68 15.55 4.96 6.04
CA LEU A 68 14.42 4.14 5.61
C LEU A 68 13.39 5.03 4.89
N ASP A 69 12.95 4.62 3.70
CA ASP A 69 11.76 5.19 3.06
C ASP A 69 10.53 4.40 3.52
N GLY A 70 9.59 5.07 4.19
CA GLY A 70 8.38 4.46 4.72
C GLY A 70 7.53 3.74 3.65
N TRP A 71 7.60 4.13 2.38
CA TRP A 71 6.88 3.44 1.30
C TRP A 71 7.51 2.09 0.90
N GLU A 72 8.79 1.89 1.19
CA GLU A 72 9.49 0.63 0.92
C GLU A 72 9.41 -0.36 2.07
N VAL A 73 9.07 0.13 3.26
CA VAL A 73 8.99 -0.68 4.47
C VAL A 73 7.60 -1.28 4.58
N GLU A 74 7.52 -2.61 4.69
CA GLU A 74 6.24 -3.25 4.98
C GLU A 74 5.73 -2.76 6.34
N PRO A 75 4.47 -2.26 6.43
CA PRO A 75 3.94 -1.61 7.62
C PRO A 75 3.51 -2.63 8.67
N THR A 76 4.39 -3.58 8.97
CA THR A 76 4.32 -4.60 10.01
C THR A 76 5.58 -4.51 10.90
N PRO A 77 5.51 -4.90 12.18
CA PRO A 77 6.68 -4.91 13.06
C PRO A 77 7.85 -5.70 12.47
N GLU A 78 7.57 -6.88 11.91
CA GLU A 78 8.55 -7.72 11.22
C GLU A 78 9.15 -7.01 10.00
N GLY A 79 8.32 -6.36 9.19
CA GLY A 79 8.74 -5.60 8.01
C GLY A 79 9.66 -4.43 8.35
N PHE A 80 9.33 -3.67 9.39
CA PHE A 80 10.16 -2.57 9.88
C PHE A 80 11.51 -3.05 10.42
N LEU A 81 11.52 -4.10 11.23
CA LEU A 81 12.76 -4.68 11.77
C LEU A 81 13.62 -5.29 10.66
N ALA A 82 13.02 -5.97 9.68
CA ALA A 82 13.74 -6.50 8.53
C ALA A 82 14.38 -5.38 7.69
N ALA A 83 13.66 -4.28 7.43
CA ALA A 83 14.21 -3.14 6.71
C ALA A 83 15.34 -2.44 7.48
N LEU A 84 15.18 -2.30 8.81
CA LEU A 84 16.22 -1.77 9.68
C LEU A 84 17.46 -2.67 9.72
N GLY A 85 17.25 -3.99 9.79
CA GLY A 85 18.31 -4.99 9.74
C GLY A 85 19.05 -4.98 8.40
N GLU A 86 18.33 -4.88 7.28
CA GLU A 86 18.92 -4.72 5.94
C GLU A 86 19.76 -3.45 5.87
N ALA A 87 19.25 -2.30 6.32
CA ALA A 87 20.00 -1.04 6.36
C ALA A 87 21.24 -1.15 7.27
N ALA A 88 21.13 -1.89 8.38
CA ALA A 88 22.21 -2.09 9.34
C ALA A 88 23.18 -3.24 8.97
N GLN A 89 22.87 -4.03 7.94
CA GLN A 89 23.57 -5.27 7.57
C GLN A 89 23.66 -6.28 8.71
N ILE A 90 22.60 -6.38 9.51
CA ILE A 90 22.43 -7.36 10.59
C ILE A 90 21.05 -8.00 10.52
N ARG A 91 20.84 -9.11 11.22
CA ARG A 91 19.53 -9.75 11.31
C ARG A 91 18.79 -9.25 12.54
N LEU A 92 17.66 -8.57 12.34
CA LEU A 92 16.76 -8.14 13.40
C LEU A 92 15.40 -8.80 13.21
N ASP A 93 15.02 -9.68 14.13
CA ASP A 93 13.72 -10.35 14.16
C ASP A 93 12.81 -9.79 15.27
N ALA A 94 13.38 -9.17 16.31
CA ALA A 94 12.62 -8.62 17.44
C ALA A 94 13.22 -7.30 18.00
N PRO A 95 12.43 -6.41 18.61
CA PRO A 95 12.92 -5.13 19.16
C PRO A 95 14.00 -5.27 20.24
N GLN A 96 14.03 -6.40 20.96
CA GLN A 96 15.04 -6.67 21.99
C GLN A 96 16.46 -6.76 21.40
N GLN A 97 16.58 -7.03 20.11
CA GLN A 97 17.85 -7.11 19.39
C GLN A 97 18.37 -5.73 18.94
N LEU A 98 17.63 -4.63 19.18
CA LEU A 98 18.07 -3.28 18.81
C LEU A 98 19.40 -2.87 19.47
N ALA A 99 19.77 -3.51 20.58
CA ALA A 99 21.09 -3.33 21.20
C ALA A 99 22.25 -3.76 20.27
N GLU A 100 22.04 -4.73 19.36
CA GLU A 100 23.03 -5.19 18.39
C GLU A 100 23.45 -4.08 17.42
N LEU A 101 22.60 -3.05 17.21
CA LEU A 101 22.94 -1.87 16.41
C LEU A 101 24.15 -1.09 16.96
N MET A 102 24.46 -1.28 18.24
CA MET A 102 25.46 -0.50 18.98
C MET A 102 26.77 -1.22 19.26
N GLU A 103 26.94 -2.49 18.88
CA GLU A 103 28.15 -3.27 19.21
C GLU A 103 29.45 -2.52 18.83
N GLY A 104 30.24 -2.18 19.85
CA GLY A 104 31.56 -1.55 19.72
C GLY A 104 31.57 -0.04 19.48
N ARG A 105 30.45 0.68 19.62
CA ARG A 105 30.39 2.13 19.36
C ARG A 105 30.15 2.98 20.60
N ALA A 106 30.98 4.01 20.76
CA ALA A 106 30.83 5.07 21.76
C ALA A 106 30.92 6.42 21.04
N HIS A 107 29.77 6.96 20.66
CA HIS A 107 29.55 8.29 20.08
C HIS A 107 30.01 8.55 18.63
N PRO A 108 29.33 9.49 17.93
CA PRO A 108 28.03 10.09 18.27
C PRO A 108 26.86 9.07 18.13
N PRO A 109 25.64 9.39 18.62
CA PRO A 109 24.49 8.49 18.56
C PRO A 109 24.20 7.99 17.13
N LEU A 110 23.71 6.77 17.03
CA LEU A 110 23.17 6.24 15.78
C LEU A 110 21.82 6.89 15.51
N VAL A 111 21.61 7.40 14.30
CA VAL A 111 20.34 7.99 13.90
C VAL A 111 19.61 7.09 12.91
N ILE A 112 18.40 6.68 13.26
CA ILE A 112 17.46 6.03 12.34
C ILE A 112 16.57 7.13 11.77
N ALA A 113 16.77 7.45 10.48
CA ALA A 113 15.96 8.42 9.76
C ALA A 113 14.91 7.69 8.92
N VAL A 114 13.63 8.01 9.15
CA VAL A 114 12.49 7.44 8.42
C VAL A 114 11.77 8.57 7.71
N ASP A 115 11.79 8.57 6.38
CA ASP A 115 10.99 9.49 5.58
C ASP A 115 9.62 8.88 5.23
N ALA A 116 8.67 9.74 4.86
CA ALA A 116 7.30 9.35 4.50
C ALA A 116 6.62 8.45 5.55
N VAL A 117 6.70 8.80 6.83
CA VAL A 117 6.12 8.02 7.94
C VAL A 117 4.60 7.83 7.82
N GLU A 118 3.91 8.62 6.99
CA GLU A 118 2.52 8.38 6.62
C GLU A 118 2.24 7.00 5.97
N ALA A 119 3.25 6.39 5.34
CA ALA A 119 3.14 5.05 4.78
C ALA A 119 3.15 3.97 5.89
N LEU A 120 3.68 4.30 7.06
CA LEU A 120 3.81 3.40 8.22
C LEU A 120 2.72 3.61 9.27
N ARG A 121 1.57 4.16 8.87
CA ARG A 121 0.48 4.48 9.83
C ARG A 121 -0.08 3.26 10.57
N LEU A 122 -0.03 2.06 9.99
CA LEU A 122 -0.41 0.83 10.68
C LEU A 122 0.55 0.48 11.84
N LEU A 123 1.74 1.09 11.87
CA LEU A 123 2.76 0.92 12.90
C LEU A 123 2.82 2.03 13.93
N ASP A 124 2.02 3.10 13.82
CA ASP A 124 2.11 4.26 14.71
C ASP A 124 2.10 3.85 16.19
N THR A 125 1.13 3.01 16.57
CA THR A 125 1.02 2.41 17.90
C THR A 125 2.28 1.65 18.30
N TRP A 126 2.75 0.73 17.44
CA TRP A 126 3.88 -0.14 17.75
C TRP A 126 5.20 0.64 17.83
N LEU A 127 5.41 1.62 16.95
CA LEU A 127 6.56 2.54 17.01
C LEU A 127 6.59 3.23 18.37
N ARG A 128 5.46 3.75 18.83
CA ARG A 128 5.32 4.48 20.08
C ARG A 128 5.46 3.60 21.33
N SER A 129 4.74 2.47 21.39
CA SER A 129 4.58 1.68 22.61
C SER A 129 5.53 0.48 22.72
N SER A 130 6.13 0.05 21.61
CA SER A 130 7.05 -1.09 21.58
C SER A 130 8.45 -0.71 21.14
N LEU A 131 8.61 -0.05 19.98
CA LEU A 131 9.94 0.26 19.43
C LEU A 131 10.67 1.31 20.27
N VAL A 132 10.10 2.51 20.42
CA VAL A 132 10.75 3.65 21.09
C VAL A 132 11.14 3.35 22.54
N PRO A 133 10.31 2.68 23.36
CA PRO A 133 10.69 2.33 24.73
C PRO A 133 11.88 1.36 24.81
N GLN A 134 12.10 0.56 23.76
CA GLN A 134 13.18 -0.42 23.66
C GLN A 134 14.42 0.12 22.92
N LEU A 135 14.40 1.36 22.43
CA LEU A 135 15.58 1.96 21.80
C LEU A 135 16.73 2.08 22.82
N PRO A 136 17.96 1.65 22.47
CA PRO A 136 19.12 1.89 23.31
C PRO A 136 19.40 3.39 23.47
N ASP A 137 20.04 3.78 24.57
CA ASP A 137 20.34 5.19 24.87
C ASP A 137 21.28 5.88 23.86
N GLY A 138 21.99 5.10 23.04
CA GLY A 138 22.82 5.58 21.93
C GLY A 138 22.10 5.64 20.57
N VAL A 139 20.80 5.33 20.51
CA VAL A 139 20.01 5.35 19.28
C VAL A 139 18.98 6.49 19.32
N ARG A 140 18.80 7.14 18.18
CA ARG A 140 17.91 8.30 18.00
C ARG A 140 17.02 8.06 16.79
N LEU A 141 15.77 8.51 16.85
CA LEU A 141 14.78 8.32 15.79
C LEU A 141 14.38 9.67 15.18
N LEU A 142 14.62 9.84 13.89
CA LEU A 142 14.18 11.00 13.10
C LEU A 142 13.04 10.56 12.17
N LEU A 143 11.83 11.04 12.43
CA LEU A 143 10.63 10.73 11.65
C LEU A 143 10.24 11.95 10.81
N SER A 144 9.97 11.76 9.52
CA SER A 144 9.47 12.81 8.63
C SER A 144 8.13 12.40 8.02
N GLY A 145 7.16 13.32 8.06
CA GLY A 145 5.87 13.10 7.42
C GLY A 145 5.10 14.39 7.12
N ARG A 146 3.88 14.26 6.61
CA ARG A 146 3.05 15.44 6.25
C ARG A 146 2.42 16.13 7.45
N HIS A 147 2.15 15.36 8.48
CA HIS A 147 1.34 15.77 9.61
C HIS A 147 2.16 15.65 10.90
N ARG A 148 1.72 16.34 11.96
CA ARG A 148 2.30 16.29 13.32
C ARG A 148 2.39 14.83 13.85
N PRO A 149 2.99 14.51 14.99
CA PRO A 149 2.72 13.19 15.59
C PRO A 149 1.23 13.02 15.96
N ALA A 150 0.74 11.79 16.13
CA ALA A 150 -0.61 11.56 16.70
C ALA A 150 -0.64 11.98 18.19
N THR A 151 -1.82 12.24 18.75
CA THR A 151 -1.98 12.72 20.13
C THR A 151 -1.31 11.81 21.15
N GLY A 152 -1.37 10.49 20.94
CA GLY A 152 -0.71 9.50 21.80
C GLY A 152 0.80 9.70 21.95
N TRP A 153 1.48 10.34 20.99
CA TRP A 153 2.91 10.65 21.07
C TRP A 153 3.23 11.88 21.95
N LEU A 154 2.27 12.79 22.14
CA LEU A 154 2.49 14.08 22.80
C LEU A 154 2.75 13.95 24.31
N GLY A 155 2.31 12.84 24.93
CA GLY A 155 2.66 12.50 26.33
C GLY A 155 4.10 11.99 26.52
N GLY A 156 4.88 11.88 25.44
CA GLY A 156 6.20 11.24 25.42
C GLY A 156 6.07 9.71 25.38
N PRO A 157 6.64 9.01 24.39
CA PRO A 157 6.64 7.54 24.38
C PRO A 157 7.42 7.02 25.60
N SER A 158 6.70 6.51 26.59
CA SER A 158 7.25 5.88 27.81
C SER A 158 8.39 6.67 28.48
N GLY A 159 8.24 7.99 28.62
CA GLY A 159 9.23 8.84 29.29
C GLY A 159 10.45 9.26 28.44
N ARG A 160 10.45 8.98 27.13
CA ARG A 160 11.45 9.50 26.18
C ARG A 160 11.04 10.87 25.64
N GLU A 161 12.01 11.79 25.45
CA GLU A 161 11.76 13.12 24.88
C GLU A 161 11.38 13.02 23.40
N LEU A 162 10.26 13.65 23.03
CA LEU A 162 9.83 13.90 21.66
C LEU A 162 9.95 15.38 21.34
N ARG A 163 10.63 15.72 20.25
CA ARG A 163 10.67 17.07 19.70
C ARG A 163 9.96 17.14 18.35
N VAL A 164 9.00 18.05 18.22
CA VAL A 164 8.25 18.26 16.97
C VAL A 164 8.78 19.49 16.24
N LEU A 165 9.24 19.30 15.01
CA LEU A 165 9.79 20.34 14.14
C LEU A 165 8.85 20.63 12.95
N PRO A 166 8.08 21.74 12.98
CA PRO A 166 7.28 22.15 11.83
C PRO A 166 8.18 22.73 10.74
N LEU A 167 8.05 22.23 9.52
CA LEU A 167 8.73 22.73 8.34
C LEU A 167 7.75 23.60 7.52
N GLY A 168 7.94 24.92 7.61
CA GLY A 168 7.21 25.92 6.83
C GLY A 168 7.91 26.27 5.52
N PRO A 169 7.37 27.20 4.71
CA PRO A 169 8.05 27.70 3.51
C PRO A 169 9.39 28.36 3.84
N LEU A 170 10.27 28.48 2.84
CA LEU A 170 11.54 29.20 2.99
C LEU A 170 11.28 30.67 3.31
N GLY A 171 12.09 31.24 4.20
CA GLY A 171 12.06 32.68 4.44
C GLY A 171 12.39 33.45 3.16
N MET A 172 11.89 34.68 3.02
CA MET A 172 12.16 35.50 1.83
C MET A 172 13.65 35.58 1.43
N PRO A 173 14.61 35.81 2.35
CA PRO A 173 16.02 35.83 2.00
C PRO A 173 16.53 34.49 1.44
N GLU A 174 16.01 33.37 1.92
CA GLU A 174 16.40 32.03 1.48
C GLU A 174 15.79 31.69 0.12
N ALA A 175 14.50 32.01 -0.06
CA ALA A 175 13.80 31.84 -1.32
C ALA A 175 14.44 32.67 -2.45
N VAL A 176 14.86 33.91 -2.16
CA VAL A 176 15.60 34.75 -3.11
C VAL A 176 16.94 34.12 -3.46
N ARG A 177 17.73 33.68 -2.47
CA ARG A 177 19.02 33.01 -2.74
C ARG A 177 18.86 31.74 -3.57
N LEU A 178 17.80 30.96 -3.32
CA LEU A 178 17.49 29.77 -4.13
C LEU A 178 17.13 30.14 -5.57
N LEU A 179 16.35 31.20 -5.78
CA LEU A 179 16.04 31.68 -7.14
C LEU A 179 17.28 32.26 -7.85
N GLU A 180 18.14 32.97 -7.12
CA GLU A 180 19.40 33.48 -7.65
C GLU A 180 20.35 32.37 -8.08
N SER A 181 20.48 31.30 -7.29
CA SER A 181 21.28 30.14 -7.66
C SER A 181 20.73 29.38 -8.88
N ARG A 182 19.45 29.60 -9.22
CA ARG A 182 18.77 29.08 -10.41
C ARG A 182 18.75 30.07 -11.57
N GLY A 183 19.51 31.17 -11.48
CA GLY A 183 19.71 32.11 -12.58
C GLY A 183 18.72 33.28 -12.65
N PHE A 184 17.90 33.52 -11.63
CA PHE A 184 17.05 34.73 -11.56
C PHE A 184 17.75 35.86 -10.78
N PRO A 185 18.11 36.99 -11.41
CA PRO A 185 18.86 38.05 -10.73
C PRO A 185 17.97 38.97 -9.85
N GLY A 186 18.45 39.26 -8.64
CA GLY A 186 18.07 40.42 -7.82
C GLY A 186 16.57 40.69 -7.66
N THR A 187 16.07 41.73 -8.34
CA THR A 187 14.66 42.15 -8.23
C THR A 187 13.68 41.13 -8.79
N GLN A 188 14.08 40.35 -9.81
CA GLN A 188 13.26 39.28 -10.38
C GLN A 188 13.10 38.13 -9.38
N ALA A 189 14.19 37.69 -8.74
CA ALA A 189 14.15 36.69 -7.68
C ALA A 189 13.27 37.14 -6.51
N THR A 190 13.37 38.42 -6.12
CA THR A 190 12.53 38.98 -5.05
C THR A 190 11.05 38.98 -5.41
N ALA A 191 10.69 39.34 -6.64
CA ALA A 191 9.30 39.33 -7.10
C ALA A 191 8.74 37.90 -7.16
N LEU A 192 9.50 36.95 -7.71
CA LEU A 192 9.13 35.55 -7.79
C LEU A 192 9.01 34.91 -6.40
N ALA A 193 9.95 35.15 -5.49
CA ALA A 193 9.91 34.62 -4.13
C ALA A 193 8.62 35.03 -3.38
N ARG A 194 8.15 36.27 -3.57
CA ARG A 194 6.87 36.74 -3.00
C ARG A 194 5.67 36.01 -3.60
N ARG A 195 5.67 35.80 -4.93
CA ARG A 195 4.57 35.11 -5.65
C ARG A 195 4.50 33.62 -5.34
N LEU A 196 5.65 32.97 -5.17
CA LEU A 196 5.76 31.53 -4.90
C LEU A 196 5.67 31.20 -3.40
N HIS A 197 5.51 32.22 -2.55
CA HIS A 197 5.39 32.12 -1.10
C HIS A 197 6.51 31.28 -0.44
N GLY A 198 7.72 31.28 -1.02
CA GLY A 198 8.86 30.52 -0.49
C GLY A 198 8.76 29.00 -0.60
N THR A 199 7.80 28.47 -1.36
CA THR A 199 7.63 27.01 -1.54
C THR A 199 8.75 26.46 -2.44
N PRO A 200 9.62 25.54 -1.96
CA PRO A 200 10.75 25.04 -2.74
C PRO A 200 10.37 24.39 -4.07
N LEU A 201 9.32 23.56 -4.09
CA LEU A 201 8.85 22.92 -5.32
C LEU A 201 8.33 23.95 -6.35
N ALA A 202 7.64 24.99 -5.89
CA ALA A 202 7.16 26.06 -6.76
C ALA A 202 8.33 26.85 -7.38
N ILE A 203 9.39 27.08 -6.59
CA ILE A 203 10.64 27.69 -7.06
C ILE A 203 11.33 26.79 -8.09
N GLN A 204 11.35 25.47 -7.88
CA GLN A 204 11.93 24.51 -8.82
C GLN A 204 11.17 24.47 -10.15
N LEU A 205 9.83 24.43 -10.10
CA LEU A 205 9.01 24.48 -11.31
C LEU A 205 9.15 25.82 -12.05
N ALA A 206 9.17 26.94 -11.32
CA ALA A 206 9.41 28.25 -11.92
C ALA A 206 10.80 28.33 -12.59
N ALA A 207 11.83 27.80 -11.94
CA ALA A 207 13.18 27.72 -12.49
C ALA A 207 13.28 26.85 -13.74
N ALA A 208 12.50 25.78 -13.80
CA ALA A 208 12.49 24.89 -14.96
C ALA A 208 11.72 25.47 -16.16
N THR A 209 10.79 26.42 -15.96
CA THR A 209 9.81 26.84 -17.00
C THR A 209 9.95 28.29 -17.47
N LEU A 210 10.25 29.21 -16.55
CA LEU A 210 10.28 30.64 -16.84
C LEU A 210 11.47 31.10 -17.69
N PRO A 211 12.68 30.49 -17.63
CA PRO A 211 13.79 30.92 -18.48
C PRO A 211 13.49 30.85 -19.98
N ALA A 212 12.67 29.89 -20.41
CA ALA A 212 12.22 29.76 -21.80
C ALA A 212 11.12 30.79 -22.18
N ARG A 213 10.60 31.56 -21.23
CA ARG A 213 9.43 32.45 -21.39
C ARG A 213 9.63 33.81 -20.67
N PRO A 214 10.50 34.68 -21.18
CA PRO A 214 10.82 35.95 -20.52
C PRO A 214 9.61 36.90 -20.35
N ASP A 215 8.60 36.78 -21.22
CA ASP A 215 7.40 37.61 -21.20
C ASP A 215 6.27 37.05 -20.32
N PHE A 216 6.38 35.77 -19.93
CA PHE A 216 5.37 35.15 -19.09
C PHE A 216 5.42 35.74 -17.67
N ARG A 217 4.23 35.97 -17.10
CA ARG A 217 4.07 36.53 -15.76
C ARG A 217 3.15 35.60 -14.98
N LEU A 218 3.60 35.21 -13.80
CA LEU A 218 2.78 34.41 -12.90
C LEU A 218 1.50 35.18 -12.54
N PRO A 219 0.35 34.51 -12.53
CA PRO A 219 -0.94 35.13 -12.25
C PRO A 219 -0.99 35.62 -10.81
N ASP A 220 -1.87 36.59 -10.58
CA ASP A 220 -2.25 36.99 -9.22
C ASP A 220 -3.30 36.02 -8.68
N ALA A 221 -2.87 34.82 -8.29
CA ALA A 221 -3.74 33.72 -7.91
C ALA A 221 -3.22 32.97 -6.69
N SER A 222 -3.99 31.98 -6.22
CA SER A 222 -3.57 31.08 -5.16
C SER A 222 -2.33 30.28 -5.57
N LEU A 223 -1.51 29.87 -4.59
CA LEU A 223 -0.33 29.04 -4.85
C LEU A 223 -0.69 27.76 -5.62
N GLN A 224 -1.85 27.16 -5.35
CA GLN A 224 -2.32 25.98 -6.07
C GLN A 224 -2.51 26.27 -7.56
N HIS A 225 -3.12 27.40 -7.91
CA HIS A 225 -3.31 27.79 -9.30
C HIS A 225 -1.97 28.07 -10.00
N ILE A 226 -1.04 28.74 -9.30
CA ILE A 226 0.32 28.97 -9.79
C ILE A 226 1.05 27.64 -10.05
N MET A 227 0.90 26.66 -9.15
CA MET A 227 1.49 25.33 -9.29
C MET A 227 0.92 24.55 -10.48
N ASP A 228 -0.40 24.58 -10.67
CA ASP A 228 -1.05 23.94 -11.80
C ASP A 228 -0.56 24.57 -13.12
N GLU A 229 -0.48 25.91 -13.19
CA GLU A 229 -0.02 26.61 -14.40
C GLU A 229 1.47 26.38 -14.70
N LEU A 230 2.33 26.43 -13.68
CA LEU A 230 3.75 26.11 -13.83
C LEU A 230 3.96 24.67 -14.29
N SER A 231 3.15 23.73 -13.79
CA SER A 231 3.18 22.34 -14.24
C SER A 231 2.76 22.24 -15.71
N ASP A 232 1.71 22.96 -16.12
CA ASP A 232 1.26 23.00 -17.51
C ASP A 232 2.30 23.57 -18.47
N LEU A 233 2.99 24.64 -18.07
CA LEU A 233 4.08 25.24 -18.85
C LEU A 233 5.25 24.27 -19.00
N TYR A 234 5.63 23.59 -17.92
CA TYR A 234 6.68 22.58 -17.96
C TYR A 234 6.37 21.49 -18.99
N LEU A 235 5.14 20.99 -18.99
CA LEU A 235 4.72 19.96 -19.94
C LEU A 235 4.61 20.47 -21.38
N ALA A 236 4.35 21.76 -21.56
CA ALA A 236 4.40 22.41 -22.87
C ALA A 236 5.83 22.50 -23.42
N ASP A 237 6.85 22.65 -22.56
CA ASP A 237 8.27 22.68 -22.96
C ASP A 237 8.82 21.34 -23.43
N ILE A 238 8.17 20.25 -23.05
CA ILE A 238 8.58 18.91 -23.47
C ILE A 238 8.24 18.71 -24.94
N THR A 239 9.20 18.99 -25.81
CA THR A 239 9.03 18.90 -27.27
C THR A 239 9.00 17.46 -27.76
N ASP A 240 9.68 16.54 -27.07
CA ASP A 240 9.68 15.11 -27.40
C ASP A 240 8.33 14.44 -27.08
N PRO A 241 7.58 13.96 -28.09
CA PRO A 241 6.31 13.28 -27.89
C PRO A 241 6.44 12.00 -27.06
N LEU A 242 7.58 11.30 -27.13
CA LEU A 242 7.81 10.09 -26.34
C LEU A 242 7.97 10.45 -24.87
N GLN A 243 8.84 11.41 -24.54
CA GLN A 243 9.04 11.87 -23.17
C GLN A 243 7.76 12.37 -22.50
N ARG A 244 6.90 13.09 -23.23
CA ARG A 244 5.57 13.49 -22.73
C ARG A 244 4.70 12.28 -22.39
N ARG A 245 4.64 11.28 -23.28
CA ARG A 245 3.89 10.04 -23.05
C ARG A 245 4.44 9.25 -21.86
N LEU A 246 5.76 9.21 -21.69
CA LEU A 246 6.40 8.56 -20.55
C LEU A 246 6.02 9.21 -19.22
N LEU A 247 5.94 10.55 -19.15
CA LEU A 247 5.44 11.26 -17.97
C LEU A 247 3.96 11.00 -17.70
N GLU A 248 3.12 10.96 -18.74
CA GLU A 248 1.71 10.56 -18.63
C GLU A 248 1.61 9.16 -17.99
N GLY A 249 2.41 8.18 -18.47
CA GLY A 249 2.44 6.83 -17.88
C GLY A 249 3.03 6.79 -16.46
N ALA A 250 4.07 7.58 -16.18
CA ALA A 250 4.67 7.67 -14.84
C ALA A 250 3.70 8.26 -13.80
N SER A 251 2.75 9.09 -14.25
CA SER A 251 1.77 9.72 -13.35
C SER A 251 0.76 8.74 -12.77
N VAL A 252 0.48 7.62 -13.45
CA VAL A 252 -0.57 6.65 -13.05
C VAL A 252 -0.07 5.47 -12.22
N VAL A 253 1.22 5.42 -11.90
CA VAL A 253 1.86 4.33 -11.13
C VAL A 253 2.69 4.90 -10.00
N ARG A 254 2.68 4.29 -8.80
CA ARG A 254 3.44 4.78 -7.63
C ARG A 254 4.91 5.05 -7.95
N ARG A 255 5.54 4.11 -8.66
CA ARG A 255 6.92 4.16 -9.15
C ARG A 255 6.99 3.62 -10.56
N VAL A 256 8.04 4.00 -11.27
CA VAL A 256 8.35 3.51 -12.62
C VAL A 256 9.52 2.54 -12.55
N THR A 257 9.34 1.37 -13.15
CA THR A 257 10.37 0.34 -13.33
C THR A 257 10.43 -0.07 -14.80
N GLU A 258 11.53 -0.68 -15.25
CA GLU A 258 11.62 -1.18 -16.62
C GLU A 258 10.49 -2.16 -17.00
N PRO A 259 10.08 -3.12 -16.15
CA PRO A 259 8.91 -3.97 -16.44
C PRO A 259 7.61 -3.19 -16.63
N LEU A 260 7.37 -2.14 -15.84
CA LEU A 260 6.19 -1.28 -15.99
C LEU A 260 6.25 -0.47 -17.29
N LEU A 261 7.43 0.05 -17.64
CA LEU A 261 7.65 0.75 -18.90
C LEU A 261 7.42 -0.16 -20.10
N GLN A 262 7.96 -1.38 -20.06
CA GLN A 262 7.75 -2.39 -21.11
C GLN A 262 6.26 -2.71 -21.31
N ALA A 263 5.49 -2.80 -20.23
CA ALA A 263 4.07 -3.08 -20.30
C ALA A 263 3.24 -1.90 -20.82
N MET A 264 3.54 -0.67 -20.38
CA MET A 264 2.79 0.53 -20.77
C MET A 264 3.20 1.06 -22.17
N PHE A 265 4.45 0.84 -22.57
CA PHE A 265 5.07 1.35 -23.80
C PHE A 265 5.82 0.23 -24.55
N PRO A 266 5.12 -0.80 -25.04
CA PRO A 266 5.75 -1.94 -25.71
C PRO A 266 6.53 -1.55 -26.98
N GLU A 267 6.23 -0.39 -27.56
CA GLU A 267 6.93 0.14 -28.74
C GLU A 267 8.29 0.78 -28.42
N ALA A 268 8.59 1.05 -27.15
CA ALA A 268 9.80 1.74 -26.71
C ALA A 268 10.74 0.76 -25.99
N SER A 269 12.05 0.98 -26.17
CA SER A 269 13.08 0.31 -25.36
C SER A 269 12.90 0.70 -23.88
N PRO A 270 12.70 -0.26 -22.96
CA PRO A 270 12.49 0.05 -21.54
C PRO A 270 13.67 0.79 -20.91
N ALA A 271 14.90 0.39 -21.24
CA ALA A 271 16.12 1.02 -20.75
C ALA A 271 16.25 2.49 -21.20
N ASP A 272 15.94 2.76 -22.47
CA ASP A 272 15.97 4.12 -23.01
C ASP A 272 14.87 4.99 -22.40
N ALA A 273 13.66 4.44 -22.24
CA ALA A 273 12.55 5.12 -21.58
C ALA A 273 12.88 5.46 -20.11
N TYR A 274 13.50 4.52 -19.40
CA TYR A 274 13.93 4.71 -18.02
C TYR A 274 14.97 5.84 -17.90
N THR A 275 15.98 5.83 -18.79
CA THR A 275 17.03 6.86 -18.79
C THR A 275 16.47 8.25 -19.12
N ARG A 276 15.55 8.34 -20.10
CA ARG A 276 14.89 9.62 -20.45
C ARG A 276 14.07 10.20 -19.31
N LEU A 277 13.38 9.36 -18.53
CA LEU A 277 12.65 9.82 -17.34
C LEU A 277 13.61 10.29 -16.25
N ARG A 278 14.67 9.52 -15.99
CA ARG A 278 15.68 9.83 -14.97
C ARG A 278 16.38 11.19 -15.18
N THR A 279 16.47 11.68 -16.40
CA THR A 279 17.11 12.99 -16.69
C THR A 279 16.23 14.20 -16.36
N LEU A 280 14.97 13.99 -15.97
CA LEU A 280 14.04 15.08 -15.69
C LEU A 280 14.15 15.54 -14.24
N ASP A 281 14.20 16.86 -14.03
CA ASP A 281 14.26 17.49 -12.69
C ASP A 281 13.04 17.19 -11.80
N LEU A 282 11.94 16.68 -12.36
CA LEU A 282 10.72 16.33 -11.63
C LEU A 282 10.66 14.86 -11.22
N VAL A 283 11.64 14.07 -11.67
CA VAL A 283 11.75 12.64 -11.42
C VAL A 283 12.87 12.39 -10.42
N GLU A 284 12.53 11.72 -9.33
CA GLU A 284 13.44 11.33 -8.27
C GLU A 284 13.85 9.87 -8.46
N ALA A 285 15.13 9.58 -8.23
CA ALA A 285 15.61 8.21 -8.16
C ALA A 285 15.23 7.62 -6.79
N LEU A 286 14.47 6.54 -6.80
CA LEU A 286 14.13 5.75 -5.62
C LEU A 286 15.05 4.52 -5.57
N PRO A 287 15.25 3.89 -4.40
CA PRO A 287 16.00 2.64 -4.31
C PRO A 287 15.42 1.52 -5.17
N ASP A 288 14.12 1.57 -5.46
CA ASP A 288 13.38 0.53 -6.17
C ASP A 288 12.73 0.97 -7.51
N GLY A 289 13.11 2.14 -8.05
CA GLY A 289 12.61 2.66 -9.32
C GLY A 289 12.76 4.17 -9.49
N LEU A 290 11.89 4.78 -10.29
CA LEU A 290 11.77 6.24 -10.40
C LEU A 290 10.44 6.73 -9.84
N GLY A 291 10.49 7.79 -9.03
CA GLY A 291 9.32 8.47 -8.50
C GLY A 291 9.09 9.80 -9.20
N LEU A 292 7.84 10.13 -9.51
CA LEU A 292 7.47 11.49 -9.90
C LEU A 292 7.04 12.27 -8.64
N HIS A 293 7.52 13.52 -8.51
CA HIS A 293 7.07 14.40 -7.43
C HIS A 293 5.55 14.46 -7.36
N GLU A 294 4.99 14.29 -6.16
CA GLU A 294 3.55 14.06 -5.96
C GLU A 294 2.64 15.15 -6.54
N VAL A 295 2.95 16.43 -6.32
CA VAL A 295 2.11 17.54 -6.86
C VAL A 295 2.09 17.54 -8.38
N VAL A 296 3.25 17.23 -9.01
CA VAL A 296 3.39 17.15 -10.46
C VAL A 296 2.63 15.94 -11.00
N ARG A 297 2.76 14.80 -10.32
CA ARG A 297 2.05 13.56 -10.60
C ARG A 297 0.54 13.76 -10.56
N GLU A 298 0.01 14.34 -9.49
CA GLU A 298 -1.42 14.62 -9.35
C GLU A 298 -1.93 15.57 -10.43
N ALA A 299 -1.15 16.60 -10.79
CA ALA A 299 -1.51 17.49 -11.89
C ALA A 299 -1.52 16.77 -13.25
N LEU A 300 -0.51 15.94 -13.51
CA LEU A 300 -0.38 15.14 -14.73
C LEU A 300 -1.51 14.11 -14.89
N GLU A 301 -1.80 13.36 -13.83
CA GLU A 301 -2.83 12.34 -13.83
C GLU A 301 -4.22 12.97 -14.01
N ARG A 302 -4.55 14.03 -13.25
CA ARG A 302 -5.80 14.79 -13.42
C ARG A 302 -5.99 15.27 -14.86
N ARG A 303 -4.93 15.83 -15.46
CA ARG A 303 -4.96 16.32 -16.85
C ARG A 303 -5.12 15.18 -17.86
N LEU A 304 -4.39 14.09 -17.68
CA LEU A 304 -4.49 12.90 -18.53
C LEU A 304 -5.90 12.32 -18.48
N LEU A 305 -6.47 12.16 -17.28
CA LEU A 305 -7.82 11.67 -17.08
C LEU A 305 -8.85 12.59 -17.76
N ALA A 306 -8.71 13.92 -17.66
CA ALA A 306 -9.63 14.86 -18.29
C ALA A 306 -9.52 14.90 -19.82
N ARG A 307 -8.31 14.79 -20.37
CA ARG A 307 -8.04 14.92 -21.81
C ARG A 307 -8.24 13.61 -22.58
N ASP A 308 -7.77 12.50 -22.02
CA ASP A 308 -7.75 11.18 -22.66
C ASP A 308 -8.00 10.06 -21.61
N PRO A 309 -9.27 9.91 -21.14
CA PRO A 309 -9.63 8.89 -20.16
C PRO A 309 -9.31 7.46 -20.64
N GLN A 310 -9.33 7.22 -21.95
CA GLN A 310 -9.03 5.90 -22.53
C GLN A 310 -7.56 5.56 -22.36
N ARG A 311 -6.66 6.51 -22.63
CA ARG A 311 -5.21 6.33 -22.41
C ARG A 311 -4.88 6.19 -20.93
N HIS A 312 -5.49 7.01 -20.07
CA HIS A 312 -5.39 6.87 -18.62
C HIS A 312 -5.72 5.43 -18.18
N GLY A 313 -6.90 4.92 -18.58
CA GLY A 313 -7.33 3.56 -18.27
C GLY A 313 -6.41 2.49 -18.87
N ARG A 314 -5.89 2.70 -20.09
CA ARG A 314 -4.92 1.78 -20.72
C ARG A 314 -3.64 1.66 -19.88
N TYR A 315 -3.02 2.77 -19.51
CA TYR A 315 -1.78 2.72 -18.72
C TYR A 315 -1.97 2.01 -17.40
N ARG A 316 -3.07 2.31 -16.68
CA ARG A 316 -3.39 1.63 -15.42
C ARG A 316 -3.63 0.13 -15.60
N ARG A 317 -4.34 -0.29 -16.65
CA ARG A 317 -4.53 -1.71 -16.97
C ARG A 317 -3.22 -2.43 -17.28
N CYS A 318 -2.36 -1.84 -18.11
CA CYS A 318 -1.05 -2.40 -18.43
C CYS A 318 -0.17 -2.50 -17.18
N ALA A 319 -0.14 -1.46 -16.34
CA ALA A 319 0.57 -1.47 -15.07
C ALA A 319 0.03 -2.57 -14.12
N TRP A 320 -1.29 -2.66 -13.96
CA TRP A 320 -1.92 -3.72 -13.15
C TRP A 320 -1.52 -5.12 -13.62
N GLN A 321 -1.57 -5.39 -14.93
CA GLN A 321 -1.17 -6.69 -15.49
C GLN A 321 0.29 -7.03 -15.16
N ALA A 322 1.20 -6.07 -15.33
CA ALA A 322 2.61 -6.23 -15.05
C ALA A 322 2.91 -6.45 -13.55
N LEU A 323 2.19 -5.75 -12.66
CA LEU A 323 2.33 -5.92 -11.21
C LEU A 323 1.81 -7.28 -10.75
N VAL A 324 0.65 -7.70 -11.26
CA VAL A 324 0.08 -9.01 -10.93
C VAL A 324 1.01 -10.14 -11.37
N ALA A 325 1.65 -10.04 -12.54
CA ALA A 325 2.64 -11.01 -12.99
C ALA A 325 3.91 -11.06 -12.12
N GLN A 326 4.25 -9.96 -11.45
CA GLN A 326 5.42 -9.90 -10.55
C GLN A 326 5.10 -10.42 -9.14
N THR A 327 3.85 -10.33 -8.68
CA THR A 327 3.44 -10.97 -7.41
C THR A 327 3.59 -12.50 -7.45
N THR A 328 3.57 -13.11 -8.64
CA THR A 328 3.73 -14.55 -8.84
C THR A 328 5.20 -14.93 -8.94
N GLY A 329 5.83 -15.27 -7.81
CA GLY A 329 7.20 -15.84 -7.77
C GLY A 329 8.23 -15.06 -6.95
N SER A 330 7.87 -13.90 -6.40
CA SER A 330 8.76 -13.09 -5.56
C SER A 330 8.81 -13.52 -4.10
N GLY A 331 9.96 -13.30 -3.45
CA GLY A 331 10.14 -13.56 -2.02
C GLY A 331 9.44 -12.51 -1.14
N ARG A 332 9.23 -12.81 0.16
CA ARG A 332 8.46 -11.98 1.12
C ARG A 332 8.84 -10.49 1.13
N SER A 333 10.13 -10.17 1.04
CA SER A 333 10.63 -8.77 1.00
C SER A 333 10.27 -8.02 -0.28
N GLU A 334 10.22 -8.71 -1.43
CA GLU A 334 9.79 -8.09 -2.70
C GLU A 334 8.28 -8.00 -2.83
N LEU A 335 7.54 -8.91 -2.20
CA LEU A 335 6.08 -8.94 -2.25
C LEU A 335 5.46 -7.62 -1.80
N TRP A 336 5.95 -7.03 -0.69
CA TRP A 336 5.44 -5.75 -0.20
C TRP A 336 5.51 -4.64 -1.25
N ARG A 337 6.60 -4.55 -2.02
CA ARG A 337 6.75 -3.51 -3.04
C ARG A 337 5.63 -3.58 -4.07
N TYR A 338 5.27 -4.81 -4.48
CA TYR A 338 4.15 -5.04 -5.40
C TYR A 338 2.79 -4.85 -4.72
N THR A 339 2.64 -5.21 -3.44
CA THR A 339 1.44 -4.93 -2.65
C THR A 339 1.18 -3.42 -2.59
N ALA A 340 2.22 -2.61 -2.33
CA ALA A 340 2.14 -1.16 -2.30
C ALA A 340 1.78 -0.57 -3.68
N ASP A 341 2.35 -1.13 -4.75
CA ASP A 341 2.01 -0.73 -6.12
C ASP A 341 0.54 -1.08 -6.48
N LEU A 342 0.05 -2.25 -6.06
CA LEU A 342 -1.37 -2.63 -6.22
C LEU A 342 -2.30 -1.74 -5.41
N LEU A 343 -1.96 -1.47 -4.14
CA LEU A 343 -2.71 -0.55 -3.27
C LEU A 343 -2.80 0.85 -3.88
N TYR A 344 -1.74 1.32 -4.53
CA TYR A 344 -1.74 2.61 -5.20
C TYR A 344 -2.73 2.66 -6.38
N LEU A 345 -2.84 1.56 -7.14
CA LEU A 345 -3.79 1.45 -8.26
C LEU A 345 -5.26 1.34 -7.81
N VAL A 346 -5.52 1.08 -6.54
CA VAL A 346 -6.86 1.09 -5.96
C VAL A 346 -7.26 2.52 -5.63
N GLU A 347 -8.31 2.99 -6.31
CA GLU A 347 -8.94 4.30 -6.14
C GLU A 347 -10.19 4.28 -5.26
N ASN A 348 -10.79 3.11 -4.99
CA ASN A 348 -11.99 3.02 -4.17
C ASN A 348 -11.76 3.69 -2.80
N PRO A 349 -12.52 4.76 -2.48
CA PRO A 349 -12.32 5.53 -1.27
C PRO A 349 -12.42 4.69 0.00
N VAL A 350 -13.24 3.63 0.00
CA VAL A 350 -13.40 2.73 1.16
C VAL A 350 -12.14 1.91 1.38
N VAL A 351 -11.51 1.41 0.32
CA VAL A 351 -10.27 0.63 0.42
C VAL A 351 -9.12 1.56 0.79
N ARG A 352 -9.04 2.73 0.15
CA ARG A 352 -8.02 3.74 0.45
C ARG A 352 -8.13 4.23 1.88
N GLU A 353 -9.31 4.58 2.35
CA GLU A 353 -9.51 5.00 3.75
C GLU A 353 -9.16 3.88 4.73
N ALA A 354 -9.41 2.60 4.37
CA ALA A 354 -9.06 1.47 5.22
C ALA A 354 -7.55 1.21 5.37
N PHE A 355 -6.73 1.50 4.35
CA PHE A 355 -5.28 1.31 4.38
C PHE A 355 -4.49 2.62 4.64
N PHE A 356 -5.03 3.74 4.19
CA PHE A 356 -4.45 5.09 4.22
C PHE A 356 -5.51 6.13 4.62
N PRO A 357 -6.03 6.10 5.86
CA PRO A 357 -7.14 6.96 6.27
C PRO A 357 -6.83 8.45 6.12
N SER A 358 -7.70 9.20 5.44
CA SER A 358 -7.50 10.64 5.16
C SER A 358 -7.49 11.48 6.43
N SER A 359 -8.31 11.11 7.41
CA SER A 359 -8.28 11.65 8.78
C SER A 359 -7.37 10.84 9.69
N ARG A 360 -6.90 11.45 10.78
CA ARG A 360 -6.22 10.71 11.83
C ARG A 360 -7.25 10.23 12.82
N PRO A 361 -7.29 8.92 13.13
CA PRO A 361 -8.19 8.46 14.16
C PRO A 361 -7.73 9.04 15.50
N GLU A 362 -8.64 9.70 16.21
CA GLU A 362 -8.42 10.18 17.58
C GLU A 362 -8.27 9.00 18.55
N LEU A 363 -8.82 7.84 18.15
CA LEU A 363 -8.79 6.59 18.89
C LEU A 363 -7.78 5.59 18.30
N VAL A 364 -7.09 4.86 19.18
CA VAL A 364 -6.07 3.89 18.79
C VAL A 364 -6.33 2.54 19.45
N ALA A 365 -6.30 1.46 18.66
CA ALA A 365 -6.42 0.10 19.17
C ALA A 365 -5.05 -0.48 19.56
N GLU A 366 -4.89 -0.86 20.83
CA GLU A 366 -3.64 -1.34 21.41
C GLU A 366 -3.85 -2.70 22.10
N PRO A 367 -2.81 -3.55 22.26
CA PRO A 367 -2.94 -4.75 23.07
C PRO A 367 -3.47 -4.43 24.47
N ALA A 368 -4.41 -5.24 24.95
CA ALA A 368 -5.00 -5.05 26.26
C ALA A 368 -4.00 -5.30 27.40
N HIS A 369 -4.13 -4.56 28.49
CA HIS A 369 -3.41 -4.74 29.75
C HIS A 369 -4.34 -5.37 30.80
N PRO A 370 -3.83 -6.14 31.78
CA PRO A 370 -4.65 -6.69 32.86
C PRO A 370 -5.56 -5.67 33.59
N ASP A 371 -5.12 -4.41 33.67
CA ASP A 371 -5.89 -3.33 34.31
C ASP A 371 -7.15 -2.91 33.52
N ASP A 372 -7.26 -3.28 32.24
CA ASP A 372 -8.44 -3.00 31.43
C ASP A 372 -9.64 -3.89 31.78
N ALA A 373 -9.44 -4.91 32.62
CA ALA A 373 -10.46 -5.89 33.01
C ALA A 373 -11.78 -5.24 33.47
N THR A 374 -11.71 -4.16 34.25
CA THR A 374 -12.90 -3.45 34.76
C THR A 374 -13.65 -2.78 33.61
N ALA A 375 -12.96 -2.00 32.78
CA ALA A 375 -13.57 -1.31 31.64
C ALA A 375 -14.18 -2.30 30.63
N LEU A 376 -13.48 -3.40 30.34
CA LEU A 376 -13.99 -4.45 29.45
C LEU A 376 -15.28 -5.07 30.00
N ARG A 377 -15.37 -5.36 31.30
CA ARG A 377 -16.60 -5.86 31.92
C ARG A 377 -17.75 -4.89 31.80
N ASP A 378 -17.50 -3.60 32.02
CA ASP A 378 -18.54 -2.57 31.93
C ASP A 378 -19.11 -2.49 30.51
N ILE A 379 -18.25 -2.53 29.48
CA ILE A 379 -18.67 -2.56 28.07
C ILE A 379 -19.47 -3.82 27.75
N LEU A 380 -19.00 -4.99 28.20
CA LEU A 380 -19.70 -6.26 27.99
C LEU A 380 -21.09 -6.24 28.66
N HIS A 381 -21.19 -5.80 29.91
CA HIS A 381 -22.47 -5.71 30.63
C HIS A 381 -23.45 -4.75 29.97
N ARG A 382 -22.96 -3.71 29.29
CA ARG A 382 -23.81 -2.74 28.60
C ARG A 382 -24.39 -3.28 27.30
N HIS A 383 -23.60 -4.02 26.51
CA HIS A 383 -23.94 -4.33 25.11
C HIS A 383 -24.20 -5.80 24.80
N GLU A 384 -23.77 -6.71 25.69
CA GLU A 384 -23.92 -8.16 25.53
C GLU A 384 -24.92 -8.74 26.55
N GLY A 385 -25.58 -9.82 26.14
CA GLY A 385 -26.36 -10.65 27.06
C GLY A 385 -25.44 -11.47 28.01
N PRO A 386 -25.98 -12.07 29.09
CA PRO A 386 -25.22 -12.90 30.02
C PRO A 386 -24.38 -14.04 29.42
N GLU A 387 -24.87 -14.71 28.37
CA GLU A 387 -24.21 -15.78 27.61
C GLU A 387 -23.08 -15.21 26.74
N GLY A 388 -23.35 -14.16 25.94
CA GLY A 388 -22.33 -13.47 25.14
C GLY A 388 -21.20 -12.89 25.99
N ALA A 389 -21.55 -12.21 27.08
CA ALA A 389 -20.59 -11.67 28.03
C ALA A 389 -19.76 -12.77 28.72
N ARG A 390 -20.36 -13.91 29.06
CA ARG A 390 -19.65 -15.06 29.65
C ARG A 390 -18.67 -15.68 28.66
N ALA A 391 -19.07 -15.86 27.40
CA ALA A 391 -18.20 -16.38 26.35
C ALA A 391 -16.99 -15.46 26.12
N LEU A 392 -17.21 -14.15 25.98
CA LEU A 392 -16.14 -13.17 25.82
C LEU A 392 -15.24 -13.08 27.06
N TRP A 393 -15.80 -13.16 28.26
CA TRP A 393 -15.01 -13.19 29.49
C TRP A 393 -14.15 -14.45 29.61
N ARG A 394 -14.65 -15.60 29.13
CA ARG A 394 -13.87 -16.84 29.04
C ARG A 394 -12.65 -16.66 28.11
N TRP A 395 -12.85 -16.00 26.96
CA TRP A 395 -11.74 -15.63 26.07
C TRP A 395 -10.72 -14.72 26.75
N TRP A 396 -11.16 -13.68 27.47
CA TRP A 396 -10.27 -12.80 28.23
C TRP A 396 -9.40 -13.57 29.25
N GLN A 397 -9.98 -14.56 29.93
CA GLN A 397 -9.26 -15.37 30.90
C GLN A 397 -8.29 -16.37 30.27
N ALA A 398 -8.64 -16.92 29.10
CA ALA A 398 -7.86 -17.96 28.45
C ALA A 398 -6.79 -17.43 27.50
N MET A 399 -7.06 -16.29 26.85
CA MET A 399 -6.24 -15.69 25.80
C MET A 399 -6.39 -14.15 25.82
N PRO A 400 -5.92 -13.45 26.87
CA PRO A 400 -6.03 -11.99 26.98
C PRO A 400 -5.37 -11.25 25.81
N GLU A 401 -4.34 -11.82 25.19
CA GLU A 401 -3.65 -11.29 24.01
C GLU A 401 -4.55 -11.22 22.76
N ALA A 402 -5.70 -11.90 22.76
CA ALA A 402 -6.72 -11.76 21.72
C ALA A 402 -7.47 -10.43 21.79
N PHE A 403 -7.34 -9.69 22.90
CA PHE A 403 -8.05 -8.43 23.11
C PHE A 403 -7.15 -7.24 22.81
N PHE A 404 -7.71 -6.32 22.03
CA PHE A 404 -7.13 -5.00 21.77
C PHE A 404 -8.11 -3.96 22.27
N VAL A 405 -7.64 -3.09 23.16
CA VAL A 405 -8.42 -1.99 23.73
C VAL A 405 -8.25 -0.75 22.88
N VAL A 406 -9.36 -0.10 22.56
CA VAL A 406 -9.39 1.17 21.84
C VAL A 406 -9.32 2.30 22.87
N ARG A 407 -8.31 3.15 22.75
CA ARG A 407 -8.05 4.25 23.69
C ARG A 407 -8.13 5.61 23.02
N ASP A 408 -8.52 6.61 23.79
CA ASP A 408 -8.39 8.02 23.41
C ASP A 408 -6.98 8.58 23.74
N ALA A 409 -6.81 9.89 23.54
CA ALA A 409 -5.57 10.59 23.81
C ALA A 409 -5.14 10.57 25.29
N ASP A 410 -6.10 10.44 26.22
CA ASP A 410 -5.87 10.38 27.67
C ASP A 410 -5.66 8.93 28.17
N GLY A 411 -5.63 7.96 27.25
CA GLY A 411 -5.44 6.54 27.53
C GLY A 411 -6.68 5.83 28.08
N GLN A 412 -7.84 6.50 28.09
CA GLN A 412 -9.08 5.91 28.58
C GLN A 412 -9.64 4.89 27.59
N CYS A 413 -10.18 3.79 28.11
CA CYS A 413 -10.80 2.73 27.31
C CYS A 413 -12.13 3.23 26.73
N GLN A 414 -12.19 3.37 25.41
CA GLN A 414 -13.38 3.74 24.65
C GLN A 414 -14.04 2.52 23.99
N GLY A 415 -13.37 1.38 23.94
CA GLY A 415 -13.88 0.17 23.30
C GLY A 415 -12.87 -0.95 23.27
N PHE A 416 -13.22 -2.06 22.62
CA PHE A 416 -12.29 -3.16 22.37
C PHE A 416 -12.62 -3.93 21.09
N CYS A 417 -11.66 -4.69 20.58
CA CYS A 417 -11.89 -5.82 19.69
C CYS A 417 -11.22 -7.11 20.19
N CYS A 418 -11.92 -8.23 20.01
CA CYS A 418 -11.44 -9.57 20.30
C CYS A 418 -11.21 -10.30 18.97
N ARG A 419 -9.96 -10.63 18.68
CA ARG A 419 -9.53 -11.23 17.42
C ARG A 419 -8.31 -12.13 17.60
N PHE A 420 -8.27 -13.26 16.88
CA PHE A 420 -7.22 -14.26 17.06
C PHE A 420 -7.17 -15.26 15.90
N ASP A 421 -6.04 -15.93 15.73
CA ASP A 421 -5.93 -17.10 14.85
C ASP A 421 -6.48 -18.35 15.58
N PRO A 422 -7.53 -19.02 15.05
CA PRO A 422 -8.06 -20.23 15.66
C PRO A 422 -7.06 -21.39 15.77
N GLN A 423 -5.98 -21.42 14.99
CA GLN A 423 -4.93 -22.45 15.13
C GLN A 423 -4.08 -22.25 16.40
N GLN A 424 -4.05 -21.03 16.94
CA GLN A 424 -3.31 -20.69 18.16
C GLN A 424 -4.22 -20.62 19.40
N ALA A 425 -5.53 -20.70 19.20
CA ALA A 425 -6.52 -20.57 20.26
C ALA A 425 -6.74 -21.90 21.03
N PRO A 426 -7.07 -21.86 22.33
CA PRO A 426 -7.40 -23.05 23.11
C PRO A 426 -8.61 -23.81 22.52
N PRO A 427 -8.49 -25.11 22.19
CA PRO A 427 -9.57 -25.88 21.55
C PRO A 427 -10.87 -25.91 22.34
N ASP A 428 -10.79 -25.98 23.67
CA ASP A 428 -11.96 -25.99 24.54
C ASP A 428 -12.72 -24.66 24.48
N CYS A 429 -12.00 -23.52 24.47
CA CYS A 429 -12.62 -22.20 24.32
C CYS A 429 -13.31 -22.04 22.97
N LEU A 430 -12.69 -22.53 21.89
CA LEU A 430 -13.29 -22.54 20.55
C LEU A 430 -14.60 -23.34 20.48
N ALA A 431 -14.67 -24.45 21.22
CA ALA A 431 -15.83 -25.36 21.22
C ALA A 431 -16.96 -24.87 22.14
N GLU A 432 -16.63 -24.23 23.27
CA GLU A 432 -17.58 -23.72 24.24
C GLU A 432 -18.32 -22.46 23.75
N ASP A 433 -17.67 -21.60 22.96
CA ASP A 433 -18.28 -20.40 22.42
C ASP A 433 -19.07 -20.73 21.13
N PRO A 434 -20.41 -20.54 21.12
CA PRO A 434 -21.25 -20.95 20.00
C PRO A 434 -20.86 -20.33 18.65
N VAL A 435 -20.34 -19.09 18.65
CA VAL A 435 -19.92 -18.41 17.41
C VAL A 435 -18.66 -19.05 16.83
N THR A 436 -17.63 -19.24 17.65
CA THR A 436 -16.39 -19.87 17.18
C THR A 436 -16.60 -21.33 16.85
N ALA A 437 -17.49 -22.03 17.57
CA ALA A 437 -17.86 -23.40 17.27
C ALA A 437 -18.51 -23.50 15.87
N ALA A 438 -19.41 -22.58 15.53
CA ALA A 438 -20.00 -22.50 14.20
C ALA A 438 -18.94 -22.23 13.11
N TRP A 439 -17.99 -21.32 13.35
CA TRP A 439 -16.90 -21.07 12.40
C TRP A 439 -15.93 -22.25 12.25
N CYS A 440 -15.63 -22.95 13.34
CA CYS A 440 -14.87 -24.20 13.30
C CYS A 440 -15.60 -25.27 12.49
N GLN A 441 -16.94 -25.35 12.54
CA GLN A 441 -17.73 -26.21 11.66
C GLN A 441 -17.63 -25.78 10.20
N ALA A 442 -17.71 -24.47 9.91
CA ALA A 442 -17.52 -23.93 8.56
C ALA A 442 -16.13 -24.29 8.00
N LEU A 443 -15.08 -24.18 8.81
CA LEU A 443 -13.72 -24.58 8.44
C LEU A 443 -13.59 -26.09 8.24
N LYS A 444 -14.32 -26.93 8.99
CA LYS A 444 -14.37 -28.38 8.74
C LYS A 444 -15.08 -28.72 7.42
N ALA A 445 -16.15 -28.00 7.09
CA ALA A 445 -16.91 -28.18 5.86
C ALA A 445 -16.14 -27.70 4.62
N SER A 446 -15.35 -26.63 4.76
CA SER A 446 -14.43 -26.13 3.73
C SER A 446 -13.04 -25.92 4.33
N PRO A 447 -12.21 -26.97 4.39
CA PRO A 447 -10.87 -26.90 4.96
C PRO A 447 -9.97 -25.86 4.29
N LEU A 448 -9.10 -25.25 5.08
CA LEU A 448 -8.04 -24.40 4.55
C LEU A 448 -6.96 -25.29 3.90
N PRO A 449 -6.38 -24.86 2.76
CA PRO A 449 -5.18 -25.49 2.21
C PRO A 449 -4.02 -25.50 3.23
N GLU A 450 -3.07 -26.42 3.05
CA GLU A 450 -1.90 -26.52 3.90
C GLU A 450 -1.11 -25.20 3.94
N GLY A 451 -0.67 -24.80 5.14
CA GLY A 451 0.04 -23.53 5.38
C GLY A 451 -0.82 -22.27 5.37
N GLN A 452 -2.12 -22.37 5.04
CA GLN A 452 -3.04 -21.22 5.09
C GLN A 452 -3.75 -21.10 6.44
N ARG A 453 -4.01 -19.85 6.83
CA ARG A 453 -4.54 -19.46 8.15
C ARG A 453 -5.85 -18.70 8.00
N ALA A 454 -6.68 -18.77 9.04
CA ALA A 454 -7.86 -17.92 9.17
C ALA A 454 -7.64 -16.92 10.31
N LEU A 455 -8.41 -15.83 10.30
CA LEU A 455 -8.49 -14.88 11.40
C LEU A 455 -9.94 -14.78 11.86
N PHE A 456 -10.16 -14.98 13.15
CA PHE A 456 -11.47 -14.86 13.78
C PHE A 456 -11.56 -13.50 14.46
N VAL A 457 -12.51 -12.66 14.04
CA VAL A 457 -12.86 -11.38 14.68
C VAL A 457 -14.12 -11.61 15.48
N ARG A 458 -13.94 -12.13 16.70
CA ARG A 458 -15.03 -12.61 17.54
C ARG A 458 -15.97 -11.51 18.01
N ARG A 459 -15.44 -10.30 18.24
CA ARG A 459 -16.27 -9.13 18.59
C ARG A 459 -15.50 -7.82 18.45
N TRP A 460 -16.21 -6.73 18.24
CA TRP A 460 -15.78 -5.40 18.65
C TRP A 460 -16.93 -4.68 19.33
N LEU A 461 -16.65 -3.82 20.30
CA LEU A 461 -17.66 -3.00 20.98
C LEU A 461 -17.04 -1.68 21.42
N GLY A 462 -17.72 -0.58 21.14
CA GLY A 462 -17.49 0.73 21.76
C GLY A 462 -18.27 0.85 23.06
N HIS A 463 -17.77 1.68 23.97
CA HIS A 463 -18.38 1.90 25.28
C HIS A 463 -19.80 2.47 25.16
N ASP A 464 -20.01 3.46 24.30
CA ASP A 464 -21.32 4.10 24.12
C ASP A 464 -22.11 3.51 22.95
N ASP A 465 -21.47 3.33 21.80
CA ASP A 465 -22.15 2.98 20.54
C ASP A 465 -22.28 1.47 20.27
N GLY A 466 -21.70 0.63 21.13
CA GLY A 466 -21.74 -0.83 20.97
C GLY A 466 -21.06 -1.25 19.67
N GLU A 467 -21.75 -1.94 18.78
CA GLU A 467 -21.19 -2.41 17.50
C GLU A 467 -21.47 -1.47 16.30
N ARG A 468 -22.15 -0.34 16.52
CA ARG A 468 -22.51 0.60 15.44
C ARG A 468 -21.26 1.24 14.83
N PRO A 469 -21.28 1.62 13.54
CA PRO A 469 -20.15 2.33 12.93
C PRO A 469 -19.83 3.63 13.67
N GLY A 470 -18.57 3.82 14.02
CA GLY A 470 -18.07 4.98 14.75
C GLY A 470 -16.54 4.97 14.82
N GLU A 471 -15.96 5.86 15.62
CA GLU A 471 -14.50 5.99 15.74
C GLU A 471 -13.84 4.73 16.32
N VAL A 472 -14.52 4.06 17.26
CA VAL A 472 -14.01 2.81 17.85
C VAL A 472 -13.90 1.73 16.77
N GLN A 473 -14.93 1.55 15.95
CA GLN A 473 -14.94 0.53 14.90
C GLN A 473 -13.97 0.88 13.79
N ALA A 474 -13.79 2.17 13.48
CA ALA A 474 -12.73 2.61 12.57
C ALA A 474 -11.34 2.24 13.10
N ALA A 475 -11.07 2.43 14.39
CA ALA A 475 -9.81 2.03 15.03
C ALA A 475 -9.62 0.50 15.04
N CYS A 476 -10.66 -0.27 15.39
CA CYS A 476 -10.64 -1.73 15.32
C CYS A 476 -10.41 -2.24 13.89
N TRP A 477 -11.02 -1.59 12.90
CA TRP A 477 -10.87 -1.95 11.49
C TRP A 477 -9.47 -1.67 10.98
N LEU A 478 -8.87 -0.55 11.37
CA LEU A 478 -7.49 -0.21 11.04
C LEU A 478 -6.52 -1.24 11.63
N ALA A 479 -6.70 -1.61 12.90
CA ALA A 479 -5.92 -2.68 13.51
C ALA A 479 -6.10 -4.01 12.79
N LEU A 480 -7.33 -4.33 12.35
CA LEU A 480 -7.63 -5.54 11.58
C LEU A 480 -6.87 -5.57 10.25
N LYS A 481 -6.68 -4.42 9.58
CA LYS A 481 -5.84 -4.33 8.37
C LYS A 481 -4.36 -4.53 8.65
N ARG A 482 -3.87 -4.28 9.86
CA ARG A 482 -2.50 -4.66 10.26
C ARG A 482 -2.35 -6.19 10.30
N ASP A 483 -3.32 -6.91 10.87
CA ASP A 483 -3.30 -8.39 10.86
C ASP A 483 -3.38 -8.96 9.44
N TYR A 484 -4.19 -8.29 8.59
CA TYR A 484 -3.99 -8.13 7.14
C TYR A 484 -2.60 -8.53 6.67
N MET A 485 -1.72 -7.65 7.05
CA MET A 485 -0.38 -7.55 6.52
C MET A 485 0.55 -8.55 7.19
N GLU A 486 0.46 -8.68 8.51
CA GLU A 486 1.26 -9.61 9.30
C GLU A 486 1.01 -11.08 8.92
N MET A 487 -0.25 -11.45 8.63
CA MET A 487 -0.60 -12.84 8.31
C MET A 487 -0.38 -13.22 6.85
N ARG A 488 0.06 -12.30 5.98
CA ARG A 488 0.46 -12.65 4.61
C ARG A 488 1.76 -13.47 4.59
N PRO A 489 1.93 -14.35 3.60
CA PRO A 489 0.98 -14.73 2.54
C PRO A 489 0.01 -15.85 2.98
N ALA A 490 -0.04 -16.19 4.27
CA ALA A 490 -0.81 -17.33 4.76
C ALA A 490 -2.30 -17.03 4.97
N LEU A 491 -2.69 -15.77 5.13
CA LEU A 491 -4.09 -15.43 5.41
C LEU A 491 -5.01 -15.79 4.25
N ARG A 492 -5.98 -16.66 4.51
CA ARG A 492 -6.95 -17.15 3.53
C ARG A 492 -8.35 -16.62 3.79
N ARG A 493 -8.79 -16.59 5.05
CA ARG A 493 -10.15 -16.14 5.41
C ARG A 493 -10.16 -15.30 6.67
N VAL A 494 -11.02 -14.27 6.69
CA VAL A 494 -11.37 -13.52 7.90
C VAL A 494 -12.85 -13.74 8.17
N TYR A 495 -13.17 -14.18 9.38
CA TYR A 495 -14.54 -14.30 9.86
C TYR A 495 -14.83 -13.16 10.82
N LEU A 496 -15.99 -12.53 10.68
CA LEU A 496 -16.48 -11.52 11.61
C LEU A 496 -17.93 -11.80 11.97
N VAL A 497 -18.32 -11.40 13.18
CA VAL A 497 -19.71 -11.51 13.66
C VAL A 497 -20.22 -10.14 14.10
N LEU A 498 -21.42 -9.80 13.66
CA LEU A 498 -22.14 -8.60 14.08
C LEU A 498 -23.60 -8.98 14.34
N ALA A 499 -24.23 -8.36 15.34
CA ALA A 499 -25.66 -8.58 15.53
C ALA A 499 -26.48 -7.84 14.47
N ASP A 500 -25.96 -6.71 13.97
CA ASP A 500 -26.51 -6.02 12.79
C ASP A 500 -25.42 -5.77 11.73
N LEU A 501 -25.50 -6.49 10.61
CA LEU A 501 -24.62 -6.31 9.45
C LEU A 501 -25.06 -5.14 8.55
N ALA A 502 -26.31 -4.68 8.64
CA ALA A 502 -26.85 -3.70 7.71
C ALA A 502 -26.05 -2.38 7.68
N PRO A 503 -25.59 -1.82 8.82
CA PRO A 503 -24.76 -0.62 8.83
C PRO A 503 -23.42 -0.77 8.08
N TYR A 504 -22.93 -2.00 7.92
CA TYR A 504 -21.65 -2.30 7.27
C TYR A 504 -21.79 -2.81 5.83
N ALA A 505 -23.01 -3.08 5.36
CA ALA A 505 -23.26 -3.78 4.10
C ALA A 505 -22.53 -3.14 2.90
N ALA A 506 -22.59 -1.81 2.77
CA ALA A 506 -21.95 -1.09 1.66
C ALA A 506 -20.42 -1.24 1.64
N VAL A 507 -19.79 -1.30 2.82
CA VAL A 507 -18.33 -1.50 2.96
C VAL A 507 -17.97 -2.98 2.80
N ALA A 508 -18.76 -3.86 3.41
CA ALA A 508 -18.60 -5.30 3.36
C ALA A 508 -18.65 -5.82 1.91
N GLU A 509 -19.67 -5.42 1.15
CA GLU A 509 -19.84 -5.80 -0.26
C GLU A 509 -18.65 -5.37 -1.11
N ARG A 510 -18.22 -4.10 -1.00
CA ARG A 510 -17.07 -3.56 -1.76
C ARG A 510 -15.76 -4.26 -1.44
N LEU A 511 -15.61 -4.76 -0.22
CA LEU A 511 -14.41 -5.47 0.21
C LEU A 511 -14.50 -6.98 -0.05
N GLY A 512 -15.66 -7.49 -0.49
CA GLY A 512 -15.87 -8.91 -0.80
C GLY A 512 -16.25 -9.77 0.40
N PHE A 513 -16.75 -9.18 1.49
CA PHE A 513 -17.35 -9.94 2.58
C PHE A 513 -18.69 -10.53 2.14
N GLN A 514 -18.88 -11.82 2.41
CA GLN A 514 -20.11 -12.55 2.12
C GLN A 514 -20.77 -13.01 3.42
N PRO A 515 -22.09 -12.82 3.60
CA PRO A 515 -22.79 -13.35 4.74
C PRO A 515 -22.80 -14.88 4.71
N LEU A 516 -22.69 -15.52 5.88
CA LEU A 516 -22.84 -16.96 6.06
C LEU A 516 -24.17 -17.26 6.76
N PRO A 517 -25.30 -17.29 6.03
CA PRO A 517 -26.63 -17.35 6.63
C PRO A 517 -26.88 -18.62 7.44
N HIS A 518 -26.24 -19.75 7.10
CA HIS A 518 -26.34 -21.01 7.84
C HIS A 518 -25.41 -21.11 9.06
N HIS A 519 -24.63 -20.06 9.33
CA HIS A 519 -23.71 -19.96 10.46
C HIS A 519 -24.02 -18.72 11.33
N GLY A 520 -25.26 -18.23 11.24
CA GLY A 520 -25.79 -17.28 12.22
C GLY A 520 -26.00 -18.00 13.56
N VAL A 521 -25.69 -17.32 14.66
CA VAL A 521 -25.84 -17.85 16.01
C VAL A 521 -26.84 -17.00 16.75
N THR A 522 -27.79 -17.61 17.44
CA THR A 522 -28.71 -16.89 18.32
C THR A 522 -28.20 -17.01 19.76
N LEU A 523 -27.83 -15.88 20.36
CA LEU A 523 -27.49 -15.78 21.78
C LEU A 523 -28.61 -14.98 22.45
N GLU A 524 -29.30 -15.59 23.42
CA GLU A 524 -30.42 -15.00 24.16
C GLU A 524 -31.51 -14.33 23.28
N GLY A 525 -31.84 -14.93 22.13
CA GLY A 525 -32.84 -14.41 21.21
C GLY A 525 -32.35 -13.28 20.31
N ARG A 526 -31.08 -12.86 20.42
CA ARG A 526 -30.42 -11.94 19.50
C ARG A 526 -29.63 -12.72 18.46
N GLU A 527 -29.98 -12.54 17.20
CA GLU A 527 -29.26 -13.11 16.08
C GLU A 527 -27.90 -12.41 15.92
N HIS A 528 -26.86 -13.22 15.75
CA HIS A 528 -25.51 -12.80 15.45
C HIS A 528 -25.14 -13.33 14.07
N SER A 529 -25.08 -12.43 13.11
CA SER A 529 -24.82 -12.73 11.72
C SER A 529 -23.31 -12.80 11.45
N THR A 530 -22.89 -13.88 10.81
CA THR A 530 -21.50 -14.07 10.38
C THR A 530 -21.31 -13.51 8.97
N ALA A 531 -20.20 -12.80 8.74
CA ALA A 531 -19.67 -12.53 7.42
C ALA A 531 -18.24 -13.08 7.28
N VAL A 532 -17.90 -13.55 6.08
CA VAL A 532 -16.56 -14.06 5.76
C VAL A 532 -15.98 -13.31 4.58
N LEU A 533 -14.72 -12.90 4.68
CA LEU A 533 -13.91 -12.47 3.55
C LEU A 533 -12.95 -13.59 3.20
N ASP A 534 -13.06 -14.12 1.98
CA ASP A 534 -12.10 -15.08 1.43
C ASP A 534 -11.12 -14.37 0.47
N PHE A 535 -9.85 -14.34 0.84
CA PHE A 535 -8.82 -13.60 0.12
C PHE A 535 -8.38 -14.25 -1.20
N GLY A 536 -8.69 -15.52 -1.44
CA GLY A 536 -7.97 -16.26 -2.49
C GLY A 536 -6.71 -16.95 -1.92
N PRO A 537 -6.13 -17.94 -2.61
CA PRO A 537 -4.90 -18.59 -2.18
C PRO A 537 -3.66 -17.72 -2.39
N ARG A 538 -3.79 -16.62 -3.15
CA ARG A 538 -2.80 -15.55 -3.23
C ARG A 538 -2.95 -14.52 -2.10
N SER A 539 -3.70 -14.88 -1.05
CA SER A 539 -3.91 -14.04 0.14
C SER A 539 -4.31 -12.60 -0.22
N VAL A 540 -3.90 -11.65 0.62
CA VAL A 540 -4.27 -10.24 0.52
C VAL A 540 -3.79 -9.63 -0.80
N ASP A 541 -2.66 -10.08 -1.37
CA ASP A 541 -2.15 -9.56 -2.64
C ASP A 541 -3.06 -9.92 -3.81
N GLY A 542 -3.52 -11.18 -3.85
CA GLY A 542 -4.51 -11.62 -4.83
C GLY A 542 -5.85 -10.92 -4.67
N TRP A 543 -6.26 -10.62 -3.44
CA TRP A 543 -7.48 -9.86 -3.17
C TRP A 543 -7.36 -8.40 -3.62
N LEU A 544 -6.27 -7.71 -3.29
CA LEU A 544 -5.99 -6.35 -3.77
C LEU A 544 -5.92 -6.29 -5.29
N ALA A 545 -5.31 -7.29 -5.93
CA ALA A 545 -5.31 -7.41 -7.39
C ALA A 545 -6.74 -7.51 -7.96
N ARG A 546 -7.65 -8.27 -7.32
CA ARG A 546 -9.06 -8.36 -7.74
C ARG A 546 -9.83 -7.05 -7.52
N LEU A 547 -9.57 -6.35 -6.42
CA LEU A 547 -10.16 -5.03 -6.15
C LEU A 547 -9.71 -3.99 -7.20
N ALA A 548 -8.41 -3.90 -7.47
CA ALA A 548 -7.89 -3.03 -8.51
C ALA A 548 -8.47 -3.39 -9.89
N ALA A 549 -8.61 -4.68 -10.20
CA ALA A 549 -9.24 -5.13 -11.44
C ALA A 549 -10.69 -4.65 -11.59
N ALA A 550 -11.46 -4.71 -10.50
CA ALA A 550 -12.85 -4.24 -10.45
C ALA A 550 -12.97 -2.79 -10.94
N GLU A 551 -12.14 -1.93 -10.38
CA GLU A 551 -12.18 -0.49 -10.64
C GLU A 551 -11.68 -0.12 -12.04
N LEU A 552 -10.73 -0.90 -12.57
CA LEU A 552 -10.21 -0.71 -13.92
C LEU A 552 -11.18 -1.17 -15.02
N GLY A 553 -12.41 -1.57 -14.66
CA GLY A 553 -13.39 -2.14 -15.58
C GLY A 553 -12.90 -3.46 -16.17
N LEU A 554 -12.00 -4.15 -15.47
CA LEU A 554 -11.58 -5.51 -15.80
C LEU A 554 -12.56 -6.54 -15.21
N GLN A 555 -13.65 -6.10 -14.55
CA GLN A 555 -14.79 -6.92 -14.16
C GLN A 555 -15.88 -6.90 -15.22
N GLY A 556 -16.32 -8.11 -15.58
CA GLY A 556 -17.06 -8.43 -16.81
C GLY A 556 -16.27 -9.50 -17.56
N ASP A 557 -16.72 -10.75 -17.44
CA ASP A 557 -16.28 -11.94 -18.19
C ASP A 557 -14.75 -12.09 -18.37
N ALA A 558 -14.01 -11.71 -17.33
CA ALA A 558 -12.56 -11.81 -17.30
C ALA A 558 -12.17 -13.24 -16.93
N VAL A 559 -12.12 -14.07 -17.95
CA VAL A 559 -11.42 -15.35 -17.92
C VAL A 559 -9.94 -15.07 -17.63
N TRP A 560 -9.50 -15.22 -16.38
CA TRP A 560 -8.11 -15.00 -15.99
C TRP A 560 -7.39 -16.35 -15.83
N LEU A 561 -6.27 -16.51 -16.51
CA LEU A 561 -5.45 -17.71 -16.44
C LEU A 561 -4.45 -17.59 -15.27
N ASP A 562 -4.64 -18.40 -14.23
CA ASP A 562 -3.65 -18.57 -13.16
C ASP A 562 -2.52 -19.46 -13.67
N ARG A 563 -1.45 -18.82 -14.14
CA ARG A 563 -0.31 -19.52 -14.76
C ARG A 563 0.47 -20.43 -13.82
N GLN A 564 0.41 -20.18 -12.52
CA GLN A 564 1.09 -21.02 -11.54
C GLN A 564 0.21 -22.20 -11.10
N ALA A 565 -1.09 -21.98 -10.93
CA ALA A 565 -2.00 -23.05 -10.56
C ALA A 565 -2.41 -23.95 -11.74
N HIS A 566 -2.12 -23.55 -12.98
CA HIS A 566 -2.69 -24.15 -14.20
C HIS A 566 -4.23 -24.15 -14.16
N GLU A 567 -4.81 -23.10 -13.58
CA GLU A 567 -6.24 -22.95 -13.37
C GLU A 567 -6.78 -21.77 -14.14
N LEU A 568 -8.05 -21.88 -14.52
CA LEU A 568 -8.82 -20.76 -15.01
C LEU A 568 -9.63 -20.18 -13.86
N ILE A 569 -9.55 -18.87 -13.63
CA ILE A 569 -10.41 -18.16 -12.70
C ILE A 569 -11.48 -17.42 -13.51
N HIS A 570 -12.73 -17.73 -13.21
CA HIS A 570 -13.90 -17.19 -13.91
C HIS A 570 -15.04 -16.95 -12.91
N HIS A 571 -15.52 -15.71 -12.75
CA HIS A 571 -16.58 -15.34 -11.80
C HIS A 571 -16.39 -15.98 -10.42
N ASP A 572 -15.17 -15.86 -9.87
CA ASP A 572 -14.71 -16.45 -8.59
C ASP A 572 -14.72 -17.98 -8.50
N ARG A 573 -14.96 -18.69 -9.62
CA ARG A 573 -14.82 -20.14 -9.73
C ARG A 573 -13.48 -20.50 -10.34
N ARG A 574 -12.78 -21.42 -9.66
CA ARG A 574 -11.57 -22.06 -10.17
C ARG A 574 -11.95 -23.28 -10.99
N LEU A 575 -11.55 -23.27 -12.24
CA LEU A 575 -11.71 -24.39 -13.16
C LEU A 575 -10.31 -24.95 -13.44
N ALA A 576 -10.02 -26.13 -12.89
CA ALA A 576 -8.77 -26.82 -13.17
C ALA A 576 -8.67 -27.09 -14.69
N LEU A 577 -7.57 -26.67 -15.31
CA LEU A 577 -7.28 -26.97 -16.71
C LEU A 577 -6.33 -28.15 -16.78
N THR A 578 -6.50 -29.00 -17.78
CA THR A 578 -5.44 -29.95 -18.15
C THR A 578 -4.25 -29.17 -18.72
N PRO A 579 -3.02 -29.72 -18.70
CA PRO A 579 -1.85 -29.04 -19.24
C PRO A 579 -2.00 -28.56 -20.69
N LEU A 580 -2.75 -29.32 -21.51
CA LEU A 580 -3.01 -28.96 -22.91
C LEU A 580 -4.07 -27.87 -23.04
N GLU A 581 -5.15 -27.92 -22.24
CA GLU A 581 -6.15 -26.85 -22.19
C GLU A 581 -5.53 -25.54 -21.72
N PHE A 582 -4.68 -25.61 -20.70
CA PHE A 582 -3.91 -24.47 -20.22
C PHE A 582 -3.00 -23.91 -21.32
N GLY A 583 -2.19 -24.77 -21.97
CA GLY A 583 -1.27 -24.32 -23.02
C GLY A 583 -1.96 -23.69 -24.21
N VAL A 584 -3.09 -24.27 -24.67
CA VAL A 584 -3.90 -23.71 -25.76
C VAL A 584 -4.51 -22.37 -25.37
N LEU A 585 -5.12 -22.29 -24.18
CA LEU A 585 -5.73 -21.04 -23.74
C LEU A 585 -4.69 -19.94 -23.53
N ALA A 586 -3.54 -20.26 -22.91
CA ALA A 586 -2.42 -19.34 -22.74
C ALA A 586 -1.94 -18.75 -24.07
N CYS A 587 -1.67 -19.61 -25.06
CA CYS A 587 -1.23 -19.21 -26.40
C CYS A 587 -2.26 -18.29 -27.07
N LEU A 588 -3.55 -18.61 -26.97
CA LEU A 588 -4.61 -17.78 -27.55
C LEU A 588 -4.80 -16.45 -26.82
N THR A 589 -4.66 -16.42 -25.48
CA THR A 589 -4.71 -15.17 -24.71
C THR A 589 -3.50 -14.28 -24.93
N ASP A 590 -2.31 -14.84 -25.16
CA ASP A 590 -1.09 -14.08 -25.51
C ASP A 590 -1.20 -13.39 -26.88
N HIS A 591 -2.14 -13.84 -27.72
CA HIS A 591 -2.45 -13.30 -29.04
C HIS A 591 -3.91 -12.82 -29.11
N GLU A 592 -4.38 -12.16 -28.05
CA GLU A 592 -5.77 -11.68 -27.96
C GLU A 592 -6.16 -10.83 -29.20
N GLY A 593 -7.31 -11.14 -29.79
CA GLY A 593 -7.83 -10.48 -30.98
C GLY A 593 -7.24 -11.00 -32.31
N GLU A 594 -6.16 -11.78 -32.27
CA GLU A 594 -5.52 -12.36 -33.45
C GLU A 594 -5.96 -13.82 -33.67
N ALA A 595 -5.96 -14.25 -34.94
CA ALA A 595 -6.23 -15.64 -35.29
C ALA A 595 -4.92 -16.46 -35.24
N VAL A 596 -4.82 -17.39 -34.30
CA VAL A 596 -3.66 -18.30 -34.18
C VAL A 596 -3.96 -19.58 -34.96
N SER A 597 -3.04 -19.98 -35.86
CA SER A 597 -3.24 -21.17 -36.69
C SER A 597 -3.16 -22.46 -35.89
N ARG A 598 -3.84 -23.51 -36.36
CA ARG A 598 -3.79 -24.84 -35.72
C ARG A 598 -2.38 -25.42 -35.69
N GLU A 599 -1.61 -25.19 -36.75
CA GLU A 599 -0.22 -25.62 -36.86
C GLU A 599 0.66 -24.91 -35.82
N ARG A 600 0.43 -23.61 -35.60
CA ARG A 600 1.13 -22.85 -34.57
C ARG A 600 0.76 -23.30 -33.16
N LEU A 601 -0.53 -23.53 -32.89
CA LEU A 601 -1.00 -24.08 -31.61
C LEU A 601 -0.41 -25.47 -31.34
N LEU A 602 -0.34 -26.34 -32.36
CA LEU A 602 0.31 -27.64 -32.24
C LEU A 602 1.79 -27.49 -31.89
N LYS A 603 2.52 -26.63 -32.61
CA LYS A 603 3.95 -26.42 -32.40
C LYS A 603 4.26 -25.84 -31.01
N GLU A 604 3.50 -24.84 -30.58
CA GLU A 604 3.75 -24.13 -29.32
C GLU A 604 3.31 -24.93 -28.08
N VAL A 605 2.25 -25.74 -28.17
CA VAL A 605 1.69 -26.45 -27.01
C VAL A 605 2.10 -27.93 -26.95
N TRP A 606 2.30 -28.60 -28.09
CA TRP A 606 2.73 -30.01 -28.16
C TRP A 606 4.21 -30.19 -28.53
N GLY A 607 4.91 -29.13 -28.95
CA GLY A 607 6.33 -29.16 -29.30
C GLY A 607 6.62 -29.36 -30.80
N SER A 608 7.82 -28.97 -31.24
CA SER A 608 8.23 -28.95 -32.65
C SER A 608 8.36 -30.33 -33.31
N ASP A 609 8.52 -31.39 -32.52
CA ASP A 609 8.74 -32.76 -33.00
C ASP A 609 7.42 -33.54 -33.14
N TYR A 610 6.29 -32.87 -32.91
CA TYR A 610 4.98 -33.48 -32.90
C TYR A 610 4.38 -33.59 -34.31
N THR A 611 4.24 -34.82 -34.82
CA THR A 611 3.73 -35.14 -36.18
C THR A 611 2.23 -35.47 -36.22
N GLY A 612 1.45 -35.02 -35.23
CA GLY A 612 0.01 -35.31 -35.15
C GLY A 612 -0.89 -34.32 -35.91
N TRP A 613 -2.11 -34.76 -36.20
CA TRP A 613 -3.11 -33.98 -36.94
C TRP A 613 -3.77 -32.86 -36.10
N SER A 614 -4.27 -31.82 -36.79
CA SER A 614 -4.90 -30.63 -36.20
C SER A 614 -6.13 -30.90 -35.32
N ASN A 615 -6.76 -32.05 -35.48
CA ASN A 615 -7.98 -32.46 -34.78
C ASN A 615 -7.80 -32.54 -33.25
N LYS A 616 -6.56 -32.63 -32.74
CA LYS A 616 -6.29 -32.58 -31.30
C LYS A 616 -6.44 -31.18 -30.71
N VAL A 617 -6.07 -30.14 -31.45
CA VAL A 617 -6.32 -28.74 -31.04
C VAL A 617 -7.82 -28.53 -30.91
N ASP A 618 -8.59 -29.03 -31.88
CA ASP A 618 -10.04 -28.90 -31.88
C ASP A 618 -10.68 -29.59 -30.66
N ALA A 619 -10.19 -30.79 -30.29
CA ALA A 619 -10.66 -31.50 -29.10
C ALA A 619 -10.37 -30.75 -27.78
N VAL A 620 -9.20 -30.12 -27.68
CA VAL A 620 -8.83 -29.29 -26.53
C VAL A 620 -9.69 -28.03 -26.45
N VAL A 621 -9.95 -27.37 -27.58
CA VAL A 621 -10.83 -26.19 -27.63
C VAL A 621 -12.27 -26.56 -27.27
N VAL A 622 -12.76 -27.75 -27.66
CA VAL A 622 -14.06 -28.26 -27.22
C VAL A 622 -14.09 -28.45 -25.69
N GLY A 623 -13.02 -29.01 -25.11
CA GLY A 623 -12.86 -29.15 -23.65
C GLY A 623 -12.89 -27.81 -22.93
N LEU A 624 -12.12 -26.83 -23.44
CA LEU A 624 -12.10 -25.45 -22.94
C LEU A 624 -13.47 -24.78 -23.01
N ARG A 625 -14.15 -24.82 -24.16
CA ARG A 625 -15.50 -24.25 -24.32
C ARG A 625 -16.50 -24.86 -23.35
N ARG A 626 -16.44 -26.17 -23.12
CA ARG A 626 -17.29 -26.85 -22.14
C ARG A 626 -17.02 -26.37 -20.71
N LYS A 627 -15.75 -26.11 -20.36
CA LYS A 627 -15.37 -25.55 -19.05
C LYS A 627 -15.78 -24.08 -18.91
N LEU A 628 -15.72 -23.32 -19.99
CA LEU A 628 -16.10 -21.90 -20.05
C LEU A 628 -17.61 -21.67 -20.01
N GLY A 629 -18.43 -22.65 -20.42
CA GLY A 629 -19.88 -22.56 -20.32
C GLY A 629 -20.47 -21.47 -21.21
N GLU A 630 -21.23 -20.54 -20.63
CA GLU A 630 -21.88 -19.43 -21.33
C GLU A 630 -20.86 -18.50 -22.03
N GLU A 631 -19.64 -18.41 -21.49
CA GLU A 631 -18.54 -17.62 -22.05
C GLU A 631 -17.72 -18.34 -23.12
N ALA A 632 -18.13 -19.52 -23.59
CA ALA A 632 -17.46 -20.24 -24.67
C ALA A 632 -17.30 -19.40 -25.96
N GLY A 633 -18.10 -18.35 -26.11
CA GLY A 633 -18.03 -17.37 -27.20
C GLY A 633 -16.73 -16.56 -27.25
N CYS A 634 -15.99 -16.44 -26.14
CA CYS A 634 -14.67 -15.79 -26.15
C CYS A 634 -13.62 -16.55 -26.97
N LEU A 635 -13.81 -17.86 -27.17
CA LEU A 635 -13.00 -18.67 -28.07
C LEU A 635 -13.70 -18.78 -29.42
N GLU A 636 -13.29 -17.97 -30.39
CA GLU A 636 -13.84 -17.94 -31.73
C GLU A 636 -13.12 -18.93 -32.66
N THR A 637 -13.88 -19.64 -33.49
CA THR A 637 -13.29 -20.41 -34.60
C THR A 637 -13.16 -19.50 -35.81
N VAL A 638 -11.94 -19.34 -36.31
CA VAL A 638 -11.66 -18.60 -37.55
C VAL A 638 -11.52 -19.62 -38.67
N THR A 639 -12.57 -19.74 -39.48
CA THR A 639 -12.68 -20.73 -40.56
C THR A 639 -11.47 -20.66 -41.49
N GLY A 640 -10.84 -21.81 -41.76
CA GLY A 640 -9.66 -21.91 -42.62
C GLY A 640 -8.33 -21.49 -41.99
N VAL A 641 -8.33 -20.91 -40.78
CA VAL A 641 -7.11 -20.41 -40.11
C VAL A 641 -6.85 -21.15 -38.81
N GLY A 642 -7.78 -21.10 -37.85
CA GLY A 642 -7.52 -21.60 -36.51
C GLY A 642 -8.50 -21.09 -35.47
N TYR A 643 -7.98 -20.63 -34.35
CA TYR A 643 -8.76 -20.13 -33.23
C TYR A 643 -8.29 -18.73 -32.83
N ARG A 644 -9.22 -17.95 -32.30
CA ARG A 644 -8.96 -16.61 -31.78
C ARG A 644 -9.59 -16.50 -30.41
N TYR A 645 -8.87 -15.91 -29.47
CA TYR A 645 -9.48 -15.43 -28.24
C TYR A 645 -9.90 -13.96 -28.42
N ARG A 646 -11.14 -13.64 -28.05
CA ARG A 646 -11.67 -12.27 -28.01
C ARG A 646 -12.48 -12.12 -26.73
N ARG A 647 -12.11 -11.16 -25.89
CA ARG A 647 -12.87 -10.82 -24.70
C ARG A 647 -14.27 -10.34 -25.10
N ALA A 648 -15.31 -10.84 -24.42
CA ALA A 648 -16.67 -10.33 -24.61
C ALA A 648 -16.68 -8.82 -24.27
N GLY A 649 -16.81 -7.97 -25.29
CA GLY A 649 -17.02 -6.55 -25.08
C GLY A 649 -18.49 -6.29 -24.74
N ASN A 650 -18.75 -5.28 -23.89
CA ASN A 650 -20.08 -4.69 -23.65
C ASN A 650 -20.73 -4.20 -24.97
N GLY A 651 -21.26 -5.12 -25.76
CA GLY A 651 -21.69 -4.89 -27.14
C GLY A 651 -23.03 -5.54 -27.48
N GLN A 652 -23.92 -5.73 -26.51
CA GLN A 652 -25.31 -6.14 -26.77
C GLN A 652 -26.30 -5.29 -25.95
N ALA A 653 -26.46 -4.03 -26.37
CA ALA A 653 -27.68 -3.25 -26.12
C ALA A 653 -28.29 -2.69 -27.43
N GLU A 654 -27.80 -3.10 -28.60
CA GLU A 654 -28.40 -2.77 -29.90
C GLU A 654 -28.67 -4.05 -30.68
N ARG A 655 -29.85 -4.66 -30.42
CA ARG A 655 -30.70 -5.45 -31.35
C ARG A 655 -31.63 -6.38 -30.55
N ALA A 656 -32.77 -5.82 -30.13
CA ALA A 656 -34.10 -6.41 -30.21
C ALA A 656 -35.11 -5.39 -29.66
#